data_AF-A0A7S1EZB2-F1
#
_entry.id   AF-A0A7S1EZB2-F1
#
_cell.length_a   1.000
_cell.length_b   1.000
_cell.length_c   1.000
_cell.angle_alpha   90.00
_cell.angle_beta   90.00
_cell.angle_gamma   90.00
#
_symmetry.space_group_name_H-M   'P 1'
#
loop_
_entity.id
_entity.type
_entity.pdbx_description
1 polymer ?
#
loop_
_entity_poly.entity_id
_entity_poly.type
_entity_poly.pdbx_seq_one_letter_code
_entity_poly.pdbx_strand_id
1 'polypeptide(L)'
;ELTTAMSDLGTTRDLFGDSHVALLRGVSVVGLAETESMCILDSMRTISYNWDAFEPLVEQIVYDGFASQGQISDLTGRTDELAVYLQNAVELYASDDESCELDPTHDQWNNLLNLAGKQRMLVQRISRLFFQVMKGIHVEASQVSFTTTKVTGDDSVRELIEGDIGSNVLSPPAQVIVEALLDLWHAWEDFNEKVTIYSTESNVDVETLSKVASDSIDCLDLANIATELYVDAVVVRDPSVRAHVLNLAGRQRMLIEKMGKEAVLLGLGADVTENVDNLMFSVQLFNQIHEDLLVGNESLGLEVTTDHCILQQMQVVWDLWVSYEGLILTAGQDQLNTDTAVLEAIDDEATPLFNAMNVAVGYYAVNLGVCTESFSTSEWEELIREVSHLSEWTQRIAKDLCLMSRGVNFTVHYAHLVDTIDRFSELLSKLRFGSTVDNLRAPPTDAVLNKIFAMVELWSSFIALIDTPVTSAESATIVDQVLLSSNSLLLGVDDLASLYVDGAWESDPQVNGTRILTAGRQLALIEQMTKEWACLGHPNMTQQALLMTVAKYEAAEGDLLNGASGSEGKYDIKATDEVSILVQMAAVASAWIAFQPHVTKEVTGDEDLQAVVQASDVLLSEMDIAVSLYKHPLDDERVPVNILSPMPFTGTTPFGFTLSISQMVAMEIINNGQILLPGYVLASETFDDQCDADYGQRQVLDKMASESWIALGGVSCAEVCKSTAGITDALRLPSLSYECASSEDLADTDIYPAFSRLGTSFRLAPSAVLELAPWAEWWEILVVSEPATDMVDLAKTYRSALEGGGLATSSLSAFADDFQAMQDMVQAVKNNKKRIVLVLGDEPFYQTLLCAAKVVDLSPGITWISMHSFRRSWWTRNNADLVALAPECTSNALSELLQGAINIAGLGVSLDQDRDTPLTCFPDHTSKTLSTLIETHLAEGFPSGADNAVDLPYTNIQGYGADGVCMIALMVREMLSRGYTLEQLYSPDKATYSEVISFMRTELAFEGVSGRIQLSGNELPGYLAITQVVGSESVVVGYVPPNDTAEVTVDYETISSSSWAAAPPDVEEDNSLMITVIAVLGATMLIACPVGFAIIVKCCCRREKDVDASNA
;
A
#
# COMPACT_ATOMS: atom_id res chain seq x y z
N GLU A 1 -31.22 -42.66 14.07
CA GLU A 1 -30.32 -43.46 13.22
C GLU A 1 -29.39 -42.56 12.42
N LEU A 2 -29.88 -41.74 11.48
CA LEU A 2 -29.03 -40.82 10.70
C LEU A 2 -28.23 -39.84 11.57
N THR A 3 -28.87 -39.16 12.53
CA THR A 3 -28.19 -38.24 13.47
C THR A 3 -27.10 -38.93 14.30
N THR A 4 -27.33 -40.19 14.69
CA THR A 4 -26.34 -40.99 15.43
C THR A 4 -25.16 -41.34 14.53
N ALA A 5 -25.43 -41.77 13.30
CA ALA A 5 -24.38 -42.08 12.33
C ALA A 5 -23.52 -40.86 11.97
N MET A 6 -24.12 -39.66 11.84
CA MET A 6 -23.35 -38.42 11.61
C MET A 6 -22.48 -38.05 12.82
N SER A 7 -23.01 -38.19 14.04
CA SER A 7 -22.24 -37.98 15.27
C SER A 7 -21.07 -38.96 15.40
N ASP A 8 -21.28 -40.24 15.09
CA ASP A 8 -20.25 -41.27 15.14
C ASP A 8 -19.16 -41.02 14.08
N LEU A 9 -19.56 -40.56 12.89
CA LEU A 9 -18.63 -40.18 11.81
C LEU A 9 -17.76 -38.99 12.22
N GLY A 10 -18.35 -37.93 12.77
CA GLY A 10 -17.59 -36.78 13.31
C GLY A 10 -16.63 -37.21 14.43
N THR A 11 -17.08 -38.05 15.35
CA THR A 11 -16.22 -38.58 16.43
C THR A 11 -15.05 -39.41 15.89
N THR A 12 -15.29 -40.19 14.82
CA THR A 12 -14.25 -41.02 14.19
C THR A 12 -13.22 -40.17 13.45
N ARG A 13 -13.67 -39.09 12.78
CA ARG A 13 -12.81 -38.09 12.17
C ARG A 13 -11.88 -37.47 13.21
N ASP A 14 -12.45 -36.95 14.31
CA ASP A 14 -11.69 -36.30 15.38
C ASP A 14 -10.68 -37.29 16.00
N LEU A 15 -11.11 -38.54 16.26
CA LEU A 15 -10.22 -39.57 16.79
C LEU A 15 -9.04 -39.89 15.85
N PHE A 16 -9.27 -39.89 14.54
CA PHE A 16 -8.19 -40.09 13.57
C PHE A 16 -7.19 -38.93 13.61
N GLY A 17 -7.68 -37.69 13.52
CA GLY A 17 -6.85 -36.49 13.59
C GLY A 17 -6.03 -36.42 14.88
N ASP A 18 -6.69 -36.59 16.03
CA ASP A 18 -6.04 -36.61 17.35
C ASP A 18 -4.98 -37.72 17.45
N SER A 19 -5.26 -38.91 16.92
CA SER A 19 -4.31 -40.04 16.96
C SER A 19 -3.11 -39.80 16.05
N HIS A 20 -3.33 -39.21 14.87
CA HIS A 20 -2.28 -38.86 13.92
C HIS A 20 -1.31 -37.83 14.52
N VAL A 21 -1.86 -36.75 15.09
CA VAL A 21 -1.06 -35.70 15.77
C VAL A 21 -0.34 -36.27 16.99
N ALA A 22 -1.01 -37.11 17.78
CA ALA A 22 -0.41 -37.75 18.96
C ALA A 22 0.79 -38.64 18.62
N LEU A 23 0.79 -39.31 17.46
CA LEU A 23 1.93 -40.11 17.00
C LEU A 23 3.11 -39.24 16.58
N LEU A 24 2.86 -38.15 15.84
CA LEU A 24 3.89 -37.21 15.42
C LEU A 24 4.53 -36.48 16.60
N ARG A 25 3.70 -35.89 17.46
CA ARG A 25 4.12 -34.92 18.48
C ARG A 25 4.25 -35.51 19.89
N GLY A 26 3.90 -36.79 20.04
CA GLY A 26 3.89 -37.45 21.34
C GLY A 26 2.77 -36.97 22.27
N VAL A 27 2.55 -37.72 23.35
CA VAL A 27 1.63 -37.35 24.43
C VAL A 27 2.22 -37.81 25.76
N SER A 28 2.80 -36.86 26.50
CA SER A 28 3.52 -37.10 27.75
C SER A 28 2.66 -37.81 28.81
N VAL A 29 1.38 -37.44 28.93
CA VAL A 29 0.44 -37.98 29.93
C VAL A 29 0.22 -39.49 29.79
N VAL A 30 0.32 -40.03 28.57
CA VAL A 30 0.15 -41.47 28.29
C VAL A 30 1.48 -42.18 27.98
N GLY A 31 2.60 -41.45 28.04
CA GLY A 31 3.95 -41.99 27.76
C GLY A 31 4.18 -42.34 26.29
N LEU A 32 3.45 -41.69 25.37
CA LEU A 32 3.71 -41.80 23.94
C LEU A 32 4.82 -40.80 23.60
N ALA A 33 5.95 -41.31 23.12
CA ALA A 33 7.08 -40.48 22.68
C ALA A 33 6.75 -39.79 21.35
N GLU A 34 7.39 -38.65 21.09
CA GLU A 34 7.34 -37.99 19.79
C GLU A 34 8.10 -38.80 18.73
N THR A 35 7.78 -38.57 17.46
CA THR A 35 8.43 -39.26 16.34
C THR A 35 9.76 -38.58 16.02
N GLU A 36 10.86 -39.31 16.22
CA GLU A 36 12.22 -38.80 16.01
C GLU A 36 12.89 -39.32 14.74
N SER A 37 12.36 -40.36 14.08
CA SER A 37 12.97 -40.92 12.86
C SER A 37 12.62 -40.09 11.63
N MET A 38 13.65 -39.69 10.86
CA MET A 38 13.46 -39.02 9.56
C MET A 38 12.59 -39.82 8.58
N CYS A 39 12.68 -41.15 8.60
CA CYS A 39 11.94 -42.02 7.68
C CYS A 39 10.46 -42.11 8.06
N ILE A 40 10.18 -42.17 9.37
CA ILE A 40 8.80 -42.15 9.85
C ILE A 40 8.18 -40.78 9.59
N LEU A 41 8.91 -39.68 9.83
CA LEU A 41 8.42 -38.32 9.56
C LEU A 41 8.04 -38.13 8.08
N ASP A 42 8.89 -38.54 7.14
CA ASP A 42 8.53 -38.46 5.70
C ASP A 42 7.30 -39.29 5.34
N SER A 43 7.17 -40.49 5.91
CA SER A 43 5.97 -41.30 5.71
C SER A 43 4.72 -40.64 6.30
N MET A 44 4.83 -40.04 7.48
CA MET A 44 3.72 -39.36 8.16
C MET A 44 3.32 -38.07 7.45
N ARG A 45 4.26 -37.35 6.84
CA ARG A 45 4.00 -36.19 5.97
C ARG A 45 3.03 -36.51 4.85
N THR A 46 3.19 -37.67 4.22
CA THR A 46 2.27 -38.14 3.16
C THR A 46 0.88 -38.41 3.72
N ILE A 47 0.78 -38.93 4.94
CA ILE A 47 -0.50 -39.15 5.61
C ILE A 47 -1.17 -37.82 5.93
N SER A 48 -0.44 -36.83 6.50
CA SER A 48 -0.96 -35.48 6.78
C SER A 48 -1.57 -34.85 5.54
N TYR A 49 -0.83 -34.79 4.42
CA TYR A 49 -1.31 -34.19 3.18
C TYR A 49 -2.61 -34.84 2.64
N ASN A 50 -2.70 -36.18 2.72
CA ASN A 50 -3.91 -36.88 2.28
C ASN A 50 -5.06 -36.72 3.27
N TRP A 51 -4.76 -36.59 4.56
CA TRP A 51 -5.75 -36.31 5.60
C TRP A 51 -6.34 -34.91 5.47
N ASP A 52 -5.54 -33.88 5.21
CA ASP A 52 -5.99 -32.50 5.05
C ASP A 52 -6.97 -32.34 3.87
N ALA A 53 -6.83 -33.19 2.85
CA ALA A 53 -7.77 -33.26 1.73
C ALA A 53 -8.99 -34.16 1.99
N PHE A 54 -8.93 -35.03 3.00
CA PHE A 54 -9.99 -35.98 3.37
C PHE A 54 -10.93 -35.40 4.44
N GLU A 55 -10.37 -34.76 5.46
CA GLU A 55 -11.08 -34.27 6.64
C GLU A 55 -12.22 -33.28 6.31
N PRO A 56 -12.03 -32.25 5.45
CA PRO A 56 -13.08 -31.29 5.14
C PRO A 56 -14.28 -31.93 4.42
N LEU A 57 -14.05 -33.01 3.65
CA LEU A 57 -15.14 -33.74 3.00
C LEU A 57 -16.01 -34.47 4.02
N VAL A 58 -15.40 -35.06 5.05
CA VAL A 58 -16.12 -35.70 6.15
C VAL A 58 -16.85 -34.64 6.98
N GLU A 59 -16.20 -33.52 7.27
CA GLU A 59 -16.80 -32.39 7.99
C GLU A 59 -18.05 -31.85 7.27
N GLN A 60 -17.95 -31.63 5.96
CA GLN A 60 -19.06 -31.16 5.15
C GLN A 60 -20.24 -32.14 5.19
N ILE A 61 -19.99 -33.45 5.09
CA ILE A 61 -21.05 -34.47 5.17
C ILE A 61 -21.72 -34.48 6.56
N VAL A 62 -20.93 -34.33 7.62
CA VAL A 62 -21.44 -34.25 9.00
C VAL A 62 -22.29 -32.99 9.17
N TYR A 63 -21.86 -31.87 8.60
CA TYR A 63 -22.57 -30.59 8.63
C TYR A 63 -23.88 -30.61 7.83
N ASP A 64 -23.83 -31.06 6.58
CA ASP A 64 -24.98 -31.12 5.67
C ASP A 64 -26.00 -32.19 6.10
N GLY A 65 -25.55 -33.20 6.86
CA GLY A 65 -26.37 -34.32 7.32
C GLY A 65 -26.77 -35.30 6.20
N PHE A 66 -26.18 -35.17 5.01
CA PHE A 66 -26.30 -36.11 3.91
C PHE A 66 -25.02 -36.11 3.05
N ALA A 67 -24.79 -37.20 2.31
CA ALA A 67 -23.69 -37.30 1.34
C ALA A 67 -24.25 -37.53 -0.06
N SER A 68 -23.78 -36.76 -1.04
CA SER A 68 -24.04 -37.00 -2.45
C SER A 68 -23.28 -38.23 -2.97
N GLN A 69 -23.70 -38.79 -4.09
CA GLN A 69 -22.97 -39.91 -4.71
C GLN A 69 -21.56 -39.51 -5.19
N GLY A 70 -21.35 -38.24 -5.53
CA GLY A 70 -20.01 -37.71 -5.84
C GLY A 70 -19.11 -37.76 -4.60
N GLN A 71 -19.57 -37.18 -3.47
CA GLN A 71 -18.84 -37.20 -2.21
C GLN A 71 -18.52 -38.61 -1.70
N ILE A 72 -19.45 -39.57 -1.85
CA ILE A 72 -19.21 -40.97 -1.48
C ILE A 72 -18.12 -41.61 -2.36
N SER A 73 -18.14 -41.33 -3.67
CA SER A 73 -17.12 -41.83 -4.60
C SER A 73 -15.74 -41.27 -4.25
N ASP A 74 -15.67 -39.97 -3.96
CA ASP A 74 -14.41 -39.29 -3.62
C ASP A 74 -13.84 -39.78 -2.28
N LEU A 75 -14.69 -39.90 -1.25
CA LEU A 75 -14.28 -40.47 0.04
C LEU A 75 -13.76 -41.90 -0.09
N THR A 76 -14.43 -42.74 -0.89
CA THR A 76 -14.01 -44.14 -1.08
C THR A 76 -12.63 -44.22 -1.70
N GLY A 77 -12.37 -43.44 -2.76
CA GLY A 77 -11.06 -43.38 -3.41
C GLY A 77 -9.95 -42.94 -2.46
N ARG A 78 -10.19 -41.86 -1.70
CA ARG A 78 -9.20 -41.32 -0.74
C ARG A 78 -8.97 -42.24 0.47
N THR A 79 -10.00 -42.98 0.92
CA THR A 79 -9.86 -43.94 2.02
C THR A 79 -8.90 -45.07 1.65
N ASP A 80 -9.00 -45.60 0.42
CA ASP A 80 -8.12 -46.66 -0.05
C ASP A 80 -6.65 -46.20 -0.13
N GLU A 81 -6.41 -44.97 -0.60
CA GLU A 81 -5.08 -44.36 -0.65
C GLU A 81 -4.51 -44.14 0.77
N LEU A 82 -5.28 -43.51 1.66
CA LEU A 82 -4.85 -43.25 3.04
C LEU A 82 -4.53 -44.55 3.79
N ALA A 83 -5.31 -45.62 3.58
CA ALA A 83 -5.06 -46.93 4.19
C ALA A 83 -3.71 -47.54 3.75
N VAL A 84 -3.31 -47.33 2.49
CA VAL A 84 -1.98 -47.78 2.00
C VAL A 84 -0.86 -47.02 2.70
N TYR A 85 -0.97 -45.68 2.79
CA TYR A 85 0.04 -44.87 3.46
C TYR A 85 0.15 -45.19 4.96
N LEU A 86 -0.98 -45.39 5.64
CA LEU A 86 -1.01 -45.82 7.04
C LEU A 86 -0.35 -47.18 7.25
N GLN A 87 -0.60 -48.15 6.36
CA GLN A 87 0.04 -49.47 6.46
C GLN A 87 1.56 -49.37 6.33
N ASN A 88 2.07 -48.53 5.42
CA ASN A 88 3.50 -48.28 5.28
C ASN A 88 4.09 -47.65 6.54
N ALA A 89 3.42 -46.63 7.10
CA ALA A 89 3.86 -46.01 8.35
C ALA A 89 3.90 -47.02 9.51
N VAL A 90 2.89 -47.89 9.63
CA VAL A 90 2.85 -48.95 10.67
C VAL A 90 4.05 -49.89 10.55
N GLU A 91 4.46 -50.25 9.33
CA GLU A 91 5.64 -51.09 9.10
C GLU A 91 6.93 -50.39 9.54
N LEU A 92 7.05 -49.08 9.29
CA LEU A 92 8.17 -48.28 9.76
C LEU A 92 8.18 -48.20 11.31
N TYR A 93 7.06 -47.87 11.96
CA TYR A 93 6.99 -47.88 13.43
C TYR A 93 7.32 -49.25 14.05
N ALA A 94 7.08 -50.34 13.34
CA ALA A 94 7.38 -51.69 13.83
C ALA A 94 8.87 -52.07 13.68
N SER A 95 9.54 -51.59 12.64
CA SER A 95 10.91 -51.99 12.32
C SER A 95 11.62 -51.01 11.37
N ASP A 96 11.79 -49.76 11.79
CA ASP A 96 12.61 -48.79 11.08
C ASP A 96 14.10 -49.04 11.31
N ASP A 97 14.89 -48.97 10.25
CA ASP A 97 16.36 -49.04 10.28
C ASP A 97 17.03 -47.74 9.81
N GLU A 98 16.24 -46.67 9.66
CA GLU A 98 16.67 -45.33 9.24
C GLU A 98 17.37 -45.32 7.87
N SER A 99 17.12 -46.33 7.02
CA SER A 99 17.80 -46.48 5.73
C SER A 99 17.13 -45.75 4.56
N CYS A 100 16.07 -44.97 4.81
CA CYS A 100 15.42 -44.21 3.75
C CYS A 100 16.36 -43.15 3.17
N GLU A 101 16.28 -42.95 1.85
CA GLU A 101 17.04 -41.92 1.14
C GLU A 101 16.07 -40.80 0.74
N LEU A 102 16.08 -39.71 1.50
CA LEU A 102 15.29 -38.52 1.21
C LEU A 102 16.14 -37.57 0.36
N ASP A 103 15.75 -37.33 -0.89
CA ASP A 103 16.47 -36.46 -1.84
C ASP A 103 15.64 -35.23 -2.21
N PRO A 104 15.83 -34.10 -1.49
CA PRO A 104 15.10 -32.88 -1.81
C PRO A 104 15.44 -32.38 -3.21
N THR A 105 14.42 -31.89 -3.91
CA THR A 105 14.61 -31.12 -5.13
C THR A 105 15.27 -29.77 -4.84
N HIS A 106 15.81 -29.11 -5.87
CA HIS A 106 16.34 -27.76 -5.78
C HIS A 106 15.37 -26.78 -5.09
N ASP A 107 14.08 -26.81 -5.47
CA ASP A 107 13.04 -25.96 -4.88
C ASP A 107 12.74 -26.34 -3.42
N GLN A 108 12.76 -27.64 -3.09
CA GLN A 108 12.57 -28.08 -1.71
C GLN A 108 13.71 -27.62 -0.80
N TRP A 109 14.96 -27.62 -1.29
CA TRP A 109 16.08 -27.04 -0.57
C TRP A 109 15.93 -25.54 -0.34
N ASN A 110 15.51 -24.79 -1.37
CA ASN A 110 15.23 -23.35 -1.26
C ASN A 110 14.13 -23.08 -0.21
N ASN A 111 13.03 -23.85 -0.25
CA ASN A 111 11.93 -23.72 0.70
C ASN A 111 12.38 -24.03 2.13
N LEU A 112 13.14 -25.10 2.34
CA LEU A 112 13.68 -25.48 3.66
C LEU A 112 14.58 -24.40 4.25
N LEU A 113 15.54 -23.89 3.46
CA LEU A 113 16.44 -22.82 3.92
C LEU A 113 15.69 -21.52 4.21
N ASN A 114 14.70 -21.16 3.39
CA ASN A 114 13.88 -19.97 3.62
C ASN A 114 13.01 -20.12 4.87
N LEU A 115 12.39 -21.28 5.09
CA LEU A 115 11.57 -21.58 6.27
C LEU A 115 12.41 -21.61 7.55
N ALA A 116 13.59 -22.25 7.53
CA ALA A 116 14.54 -22.23 8.64
C ALA A 116 15.02 -20.80 8.95
N GLY A 117 15.28 -20.01 7.90
CA GLY A 117 15.54 -18.57 8.02
C GLY A 117 14.40 -17.78 8.64
N LYS A 118 13.15 -18.06 8.23
CA LYS A 118 11.94 -17.44 8.77
C LYS A 118 11.77 -17.79 10.25
N GLN A 119 12.03 -19.04 10.65
CA GLN A 119 11.90 -19.46 12.04
C GLN A 119 12.84 -18.71 12.98
N ARG A 120 14.09 -18.48 12.57
CA ARG A 120 15.05 -17.63 13.33
C ARG A 120 14.50 -16.23 13.57
N MET A 121 13.86 -15.65 12.56
CA MET A 121 13.24 -14.33 12.66
C MET A 121 12.00 -14.33 13.57
N LEU A 122 11.12 -15.33 13.46
CA LEU A 122 9.88 -15.43 14.25
C LEU A 122 10.15 -15.45 15.75
N VAL A 123 11.17 -16.20 16.20
CA VAL A 123 11.61 -16.20 17.62
C VAL A 123 11.95 -14.78 18.09
N GLN A 124 12.72 -14.03 17.29
CA GLN A 124 13.13 -12.68 17.66
C GLN A 124 11.96 -11.69 17.62
N ARG A 125 11.07 -11.82 16.62
CA ARG A 125 9.88 -10.97 16.49
C ARG A 125 8.90 -11.16 17.64
N ILE A 126 8.63 -12.40 18.05
CA ILE A 126 7.78 -12.69 19.21
C ILE A 126 8.37 -12.07 20.47
N SER A 127 9.68 -12.20 20.66
CA SER A 127 10.37 -11.62 21.80
C SER A 127 10.31 -10.08 21.79
N ARG A 128 10.55 -9.44 20.64
CA ARG A 128 10.39 -7.99 20.44
C ARG A 128 8.98 -7.54 20.81
N LEU A 129 7.95 -8.16 20.23
CA LEU A 129 6.54 -7.81 20.43
C LEU A 129 6.12 -8.01 21.89
N PHE A 130 6.55 -9.09 22.54
CA PHE A 130 6.34 -9.31 23.96
C PHE A 130 6.92 -8.15 24.80
N PHE A 131 8.18 -7.78 24.56
CA PHE A 131 8.82 -6.70 25.30
C PHE A 131 8.22 -5.33 24.99
N GLN A 132 7.73 -5.09 23.77
CA GLN A 132 7.00 -3.87 23.42
C GLN A 132 5.71 -3.72 24.24
N VAL A 133 4.93 -4.80 24.35
CA VAL A 133 3.74 -4.83 25.23
C VAL A 133 4.12 -4.54 26.67
N MET A 134 5.20 -5.13 27.18
CA MET A 134 5.67 -4.89 28.55
C MET A 134 6.15 -3.45 28.78
N LYS A 135 6.76 -2.82 27.76
CA LYS A 135 7.26 -1.45 27.81
C LYS A 135 6.17 -0.40 27.59
N GLY A 136 5.07 -0.76 26.94
CA GLY A 136 3.98 0.14 26.59
C GLY A 136 4.12 0.78 25.19
N ILE A 137 4.78 0.09 24.26
CA ILE A 137 4.96 0.52 22.86
C ILE A 137 3.84 -0.11 22.03
N HIS A 138 3.08 0.69 21.28
CA HIS A 138 1.99 0.26 20.37
C HIS A 138 1.13 -0.91 20.89
N VAL A 139 0.76 -0.90 22.17
CA VAL A 139 0.30 -2.08 22.93
C VAL A 139 -0.74 -2.93 22.18
N GLU A 140 -1.80 -2.31 21.65
CA GLU A 140 -2.86 -3.03 20.94
C GLU A 140 -2.35 -3.70 19.66
N ALA A 141 -1.61 -2.97 18.82
CA ALA A 141 -1.03 -3.49 17.58
C ALA A 141 0.03 -4.57 17.85
N SER A 142 0.88 -4.38 18.86
CA SER A 142 1.88 -5.37 19.28
C SER A 142 1.23 -6.64 19.84
N GLN A 143 0.12 -6.54 20.58
CA GLN A 143 -0.62 -7.71 21.10
C GLN A 143 -1.25 -8.55 20.00
N VAL A 144 -1.87 -7.90 19.00
CA VAL A 144 -2.44 -8.59 17.82
C VAL A 144 -1.32 -9.29 17.06
N SER A 145 -0.25 -8.55 16.73
CA SER A 145 0.90 -9.09 16.00
C SER A 145 1.58 -10.22 16.76
N PHE A 146 1.71 -10.11 18.09
CA PHE A 146 2.30 -11.13 18.95
C PHE A 146 1.50 -12.45 18.86
N THR A 147 0.18 -12.36 18.99
CA THR A 147 -0.71 -13.53 18.94
C THR A 147 -0.60 -14.25 17.60
N THR A 148 -0.65 -13.51 16.49
CA THR A 148 -0.53 -14.09 15.14
C THR A 148 0.87 -14.68 14.90
N THR A 149 1.93 -13.96 15.30
CA THR A 149 3.32 -14.41 15.08
C THR A 149 3.63 -15.69 15.84
N LYS A 150 3.07 -15.88 17.04
CA LYS A 150 3.21 -17.12 17.81
C LYS A 150 2.64 -18.33 17.10
N VAL A 151 1.43 -18.22 16.56
CA VAL A 151 0.81 -19.30 15.77
C VAL A 151 1.69 -19.62 14.57
N THR A 152 2.11 -18.60 13.81
CA THR A 152 3.00 -18.79 12.65
C THR A 152 4.34 -19.43 13.02
N GLY A 153 4.90 -19.12 14.18
CA GLY A 153 6.13 -19.72 14.66
C GLY A 153 5.98 -21.18 15.09
N ASP A 154 4.85 -21.52 15.71
CA ASP A 154 4.51 -22.91 16.05
C ASP A 154 4.43 -23.76 14.78
N ASP A 155 3.62 -23.28 13.82
CA ASP A 155 3.46 -23.91 12.52
C ASP A 155 4.79 -24.04 11.79
N SER A 156 5.65 -23.00 11.84
CA SER A 156 6.94 -23.01 11.14
C SER A 156 7.93 -24.04 11.69
N VAL A 157 8.01 -24.26 13.00
CA VAL A 157 8.87 -25.33 13.56
C VAL A 157 8.31 -26.70 13.22
N ARG A 158 6.98 -26.86 13.32
CA ARG A 158 6.32 -28.12 13.01
C ARG A 158 6.45 -28.48 11.53
N GLU A 159 6.32 -27.52 10.63
CA GLU A 159 6.54 -27.72 9.21
C GLU A 159 8.00 -28.08 8.89
N LEU A 160 8.99 -27.56 9.63
CA LEU A 160 10.39 -27.98 9.47
C LEU A 160 10.62 -29.43 9.91
N ILE A 161 9.94 -29.90 10.96
CA ILE A 161 10.08 -31.27 11.50
C ILE A 161 9.29 -32.27 10.65
N GLU A 162 8.02 -31.97 10.41
CA GLU A 162 7.04 -32.88 9.80
C GLU A 162 7.09 -32.79 8.27
N GLY A 163 7.51 -31.65 7.71
CA GLY A 163 7.40 -31.32 6.29
C GLY A 163 5.96 -31.06 5.85
N ASP A 164 5.79 -30.50 4.65
CA ASP A 164 4.47 -30.26 4.04
C ASP A 164 4.54 -30.44 2.52
N ILE A 165 3.75 -31.37 1.98
CA ILE A 165 3.67 -31.58 0.53
C ILE A 165 2.99 -30.39 -0.16
N GLY A 166 2.00 -29.75 0.48
CA GLY A 166 1.25 -28.63 -0.07
C GLY A 166 2.14 -27.41 -0.35
N SER A 167 3.03 -27.10 0.58
CA SER A 167 4.01 -26.01 0.49
C SER A 167 5.34 -26.43 -0.13
N ASN A 168 5.44 -27.66 -0.64
CA ASN A 168 6.66 -28.25 -1.21
C ASN A 168 7.86 -28.15 -0.24
N VAL A 169 7.64 -28.54 1.01
CA VAL A 169 8.65 -28.68 2.06
C VAL A 169 8.84 -30.17 2.36
N LEU A 170 10.09 -30.64 2.22
CA LEU A 170 10.45 -32.01 2.60
C LEU A 170 10.64 -32.10 4.11
N SER A 171 10.31 -33.23 4.73
CA SER A 171 10.80 -33.49 6.09
C SER A 171 12.34 -33.52 6.11
N PRO A 172 13.00 -33.39 7.28
CA PRO A 172 14.44 -33.26 7.35
C PRO A 172 15.17 -34.42 6.65
N PRO A 173 16.08 -34.15 5.70
CA PRO A 173 16.71 -35.17 4.86
C PRO A 173 17.89 -35.88 5.54
N ALA A 174 18.13 -35.61 6.82
CA ALA A 174 19.15 -36.25 7.64
C ALA A 174 18.72 -36.29 9.12
N GLN A 175 19.01 -37.39 9.80
CA GLN A 175 18.64 -37.63 11.19
C GLN A 175 19.17 -36.55 12.15
N VAL A 176 20.39 -36.07 11.95
CA VAL A 176 20.99 -34.99 12.76
C VAL A 176 20.21 -33.67 12.67
N ILE A 177 19.51 -33.43 11.56
CA ILE A 177 18.66 -32.24 11.40
C ILE A 177 17.37 -32.42 12.19
N VAL A 178 16.78 -33.63 12.19
CA VAL A 178 15.62 -33.94 13.04
C VAL A 178 15.95 -33.70 14.51
N GLU A 179 17.08 -34.24 14.99
CA GLU A 179 17.55 -34.06 16.37
C GLU A 179 17.68 -32.57 16.73
N ALA A 180 18.32 -31.77 15.86
CA ALA A 180 18.48 -30.33 16.08
C ALA A 180 17.15 -29.57 16.07
N LEU A 181 16.18 -29.98 15.25
CA LEU A 181 14.85 -29.35 15.20
C LEU A 181 13.97 -29.75 16.38
N LEU A 182 14.12 -30.95 16.93
CA LEU A 182 13.45 -31.37 18.16
C LEU A 182 14.01 -30.62 19.37
N ASP A 183 15.33 -30.46 19.46
CA ASP A 183 15.95 -29.59 20.47
C ASP A 183 15.41 -28.16 20.37
N LEU A 184 15.31 -27.61 19.14
CA LEU A 184 14.68 -26.31 18.89
C LEU A 184 13.21 -26.29 19.32
N TRP A 185 12.45 -27.35 19.04
CA TRP A 185 11.04 -27.45 19.40
C TRP A 185 10.83 -27.44 20.92
N HIS A 186 11.62 -28.19 21.68
CA HIS A 186 11.51 -28.18 23.15
C HIS A 186 11.88 -26.82 23.74
N ALA A 187 12.93 -26.18 23.23
CA ALA A 187 13.28 -24.82 23.63
C ALA A 187 12.18 -23.81 23.27
N TRP A 188 11.56 -23.99 22.09
CA TRP A 188 10.44 -23.19 21.62
C TRP A 188 9.21 -23.35 22.53
N GLU A 189 8.84 -24.57 22.93
CA GLU A 189 7.72 -24.80 23.84
C GLU A 189 7.92 -24.09 25.18
N ASP A 190 9.11 -24.21 25.75
CA ASP A 190 9.47 -23.55 27.02
C ASP A 190 9.39 -22.02 26.88
N PHE A 191 9.92 -21.46 25.79
CA PHE A 191 9.86 -20.02 25.50
C PHE A 191 8.40 -19.56 25.28
N ASN A 192 7.65 -20.29 24.46
CA ASN A 192 6.27 -20.00 24.07
C ASN A 192 5.34 -20.05 25.29
N GLU A 193 5.51 -21.03 26.18
CA GLU A 193 4.78 -21.11 27.44
C GLU A 193 5.04 -19.88 28.30
N LYS A 194 6.30 -19.49 28.52
CA LYS A 194 6.67 -18.35 29.35
C LYS A 194 6.10 -17.03 28.81
N VAL A 195 6.26 -16.74 27.51
CA VAL A 195 5.70 -15.50 26.93
C VAL A 195 4.17 -15.49 26.97
N THR A 196 3.52 -16.65 26.92
CA THR A 196 2.06 -16.77 27.08
C THR A 196 1.60 -16.46 28.50
N ILE A 197 2.32 -16.99 29.50
CA ILE A 197 2.00 -16.73 30.91
C ILE A 197 2.18 -15.25 31.20
N TYR A 198 3.35 -14.70 30.88
CA TYR A 198 3.73 -13.34 31.27
C TYR A 198 3.04 -12.25 30.44
N SER A 199 2.53 -12.54 29.23
CA SER A 199 1.81 -11.52 28.43
C SER A 199 0.48 -11.09 29.05
N THR A 200 -0.04 -11.84 30.02
CA THR A 200 -1.28 -11.52 30.74
C THR A 200 -1.05 -10.85 32.09
N GLU A 201 0.21 -10.72 32.52
CA GLU A 201 0.56 -10.12 33.80
C GLU A 201 0.67 -8.60 33.70
N SER A 202 0.13 -7.89 34.71
CA SER A 202 0.16 -6.42 34.73
C SER A 202 1.55 -5.82 35.02
N ASN A 203 2.48 -6.62 35.54
CA ASN A 203 3.83 -6.17 35.88
C ASN A 203 4.77 -7.38 36.01
N VAL A 204 5.76 -7.48 35.10
CA VAL A 204 6.78 -8.53 35.10
C VAL A 204 8.10 -7.90 35.53
N ASP A 205 8.80 -8.51 36.47
CA ASP A 205 10.05 -7.98 36.98
C ASP A 205 11.23 -8.18 35.99
N VAL A 206 12.26 -7.34 36.13
CA VAL A 206 13.42 -7.33 35.21
C VAL A 206 14.16 -8.68 35.17
N GLU A 207 14.24 -9.42 36.28
CA GLU A 207 14.91 -10.74 36.29
C GLU A 207 14.13 -11.76 35.44
N THR A 208 12.80 -11.68 35.46
CA THR A 208 11.93 -12.49 34.62
C THR A 208 12.04 -12.08 33.15
N LEU A 209 12.09 -10.78 32.84
CA LEU A 209 12.31 -10.28 31.47
C LEU A 209 13.65 -10.77 30.90
N SER A 210 14.73 -10.73 31.70
CA SER A 210 16.05 -11.26 31.36
C SER A 210 16.01 -12.76 31.04
N LYS A 211 15.24 -13.55 31.80
CA LYS A 211 15.08 -15.00 31.52
C LYS A 211 14.37 -15.24 30.19
N VAL A 212 13.26 -14.53 29.94
CA VAL A 212 12.55 -14.62 28.65
C VAL A 212 13.46 -14.20 27.49
N ALA A 213 14.29 -13.18 27.68
CA ALA A 213 15.27 -12.75 26.69
C ALA A 213 16.32 -13.85 26.43
N SER A 214 16.83 -14.48 27.48
CA SER A 214 17.77 -15.62 27.38
C SER A 214 17.15 -16.80 26.63
N ASP A 215 15.92 -17.20 26.98
CA ASP A 215 15.23 -18.31 26.30
C ASP A 215 15.03 -18.03 24.81
N SER A 216 14.77 -16.77 24.43
CA SER A 216 14.67 -16.35 23.03
C SER A 216 16.01 -16.47 22.27
N ILE A 217 17.14 -16.32 22.97
CA ILE A 217 18.48 -16.50 22.39
C ILE A 217 18.81 -17.98 22.27
N ASP A 218 18.48 -18.80 23.27
CA ASP A 218 18.68 -20.25 23.20
C ASP A 218 17.91 -20.87 22.01
N CYS A 219 16.66 -20.43 21.79
CA CYS A 219 15.89 -20.78 20.59
C CYS A 219 16.56 -20.33 19.29
N LEU A 220 17.11 -19.11 19.24
CA LEU A 220 17.80 -18.60 18.06
C LEU A 220 19.08 -19.39 17.77
N ASP A 221 19.84 -19.76 18.78
CA ASP A 221 21.08 -20.54 18.66
C ASP A 221 20.79 -21.94 18.11
N LEU A 222 19.76 -22.61 18.63
CA LEU A 222 19.30 -23.90 18.11
C LEU A 222 18.79 -23.79 16.67
N ALA A 223 18.02 -22.74 16.36
CA ALA A 223 17.57 -22.47 14.99
C ALA A 223 18.72 -22.15 14.03
N ASN A 224 19.78 -21.50 14.50
CA ASN A 224 21.01 -21.31 13.73
C ASN A 224 21.71 -22.65 13.48
N ILE A 225 21.85 -23.51 14.49
CA ILE A 225 22.44 -24.85 14.34
C ILE A 225 21.67 -25.66 13.28
N ALA A 226 20.35 -25.73 13.39
CA ALA A 226 19.52 -26.44 12.40
C ALA A 226 19.69 -25.87 10.99
N THR A 227 19.73 -24.54 10.84
CA THR A 227 19.94 -23.89 9.54
C THR A 227 21.32 -24.19 8.96
N GLU A 228 22.40 -24.14 9.75
CA GLU A 228 23.74 -24.45 9.27
C GLU A 228 23.85 -25.94 8.87
N LEU A 229 23.18 -26.86 9.57
CA LEU A 229 23.10 -28.26 9.15
C LEU A 229 22.37 -28.43 7.79
N TYR A 230 21.32 -27.65 7.53
CA TYR A 230 20.71 -27.60 6.19
C TYR A 230 21.69 -27.06 5.15
N VAL A 231 22.42 -25.98 5.45
CA VAL A 231 23.42 -25.41 4.53
C VAL A 231 24.50 -26.44 4.20
N ASP A 232 25.07 -27.11 5.21
CA ASP A 232 26.09 -28.15 5.04
C ASP A 232 25.57 -29.33 4.19
N ALA A 233 24.32 -29.75 4.41
CA ALA A 233 23.70 -30.81 3.63
C ALA A 233 23.51 -30.40 2.16
N VAL A 234 23.05 -29.17 1.91
CA VAL A 234 22.82 -28.63 0.56
C VAL A 234 24.13 -28.53 -0.22
N VAL A 235 25.18 -27.97 0.37
CA VAL A 235 26.50 -27.78 -0.28
C VAL A 235 27.09 -29.10 -0.79
N VAL A 236 26.79 -30.21 -0.12
CA VAL A 236 27.24 -31.55 -0.55
C VAL A 236 26.32 -32.17 -1.61
N ARG A 237 25.00 -31.99 -1.48
CA ARG A 237 24.00 -32.75 -2.25
C ARG A 237 23.51 -32.01 -3.49
N ASP A 238 23.34 -30.70 -3.42
CA ASP A 238 23.00 -29.83 -4.55
C ASP A 238 23.74 -28.48 -4.47
N PRO A 239 25.00 -28.41 -4.94
CA PRO A 239 25.78 -27.17 -4.97
C PRO A 239 25.19 -26.06 -5.86
N SER A 240 24.15 -26.34 -6.65
CA SER A 240 23.48 -25.31 -7.46
C SER A 240 22.55 -24.42 -6.64
N VAL A 241 22.09 -24.90 -5.48
CA VAL A 241 21.36 -24.09 -4.51
C VAL A 241 22.34 -23.16 -3.81
N ARG A 242 22.03 -21.86 -3.80
CA ARG A 242 22.89 -20.82 -3.20
C ARG A 242 22.69 -20.74 -1.69
N ALA A 243 23.00 -21.83 -0.99
CA ALA A 243 22.68 -22.02 0.42
C ALA A 243 23.27 -20.93 1.33
N HIS A 244 24.54 -20.54 1.11
CA HIS A 244 25.18 -19.48 1.88
C HIS A 244 24.52 -18.11 1.66
N VAL A 245 24.16 -17.78 0.42
CA VAL A 245 23.45 -16.54 0.08
C VAL A 245 22.09 -16.50 0.78
N LEU A 246 21.31 -17.58 0.71
CA LEU A 246 20.00 -17.67 1.36
C LEU A 246 20.10 -17.60 2.89
N ASN A 247 21.09 -18.27 3.48
CA ASN A 247 21.32 -18.21 4.92
C ASN A 247 21.61 -16.77 5.39
N LEU A 248 22.48 -16.06 4.67
CA LEU A 248 22.88 -14.69 4.99
C LEU A 248 21.76 -13.66 4.73
N ALA A 249 21.08 -13.75 3.59
CA ALA A 249 19.93 -12.90 3.30
C ALA A 249 18.80 -13.12 4.33
N GLY A 250 18.53 -14.38 4.69
CA GLY A 250 17.60 -14.71 5.77
C GLY A 250 18.02 -14.15 7.14
N ARG A 251 19.33 -14.09 7.41
CA ARG A 251 19.89 -13.53 8.65
C ARG A 251 19.64 -12.04 8.79
N GLN A 252 19.63 -11.26 7.70
CA GLN A 252 19.27 -9.83 7.77
C GLN A 252 17.85 -9.60 8.29
N ARG A 253 16.87 -10.38 7.85
CA ARG A 253 15.48 -10.32 8.38
C ARG A 253 15.43 -10.56 9.88
N MET A 254 16.19 -11.54 10.36
CA MET A 254 16.29 -11.84 11.79
C MET A 254 16.96 -10.70 12.56
N LEU A 255 18.03 -10.11 12.00
CA LEU A 255 18.77 -9.03 12.65
C LEU A 255 17.90 -7.78 12.87
N ILE A 256 17.02 -7.43 11.92
CA ILE A 256 16.05 -6.33 12.08
C ILE A 256 15.20 -6.57 13.34
N GLU A 257 14.62 -7.76 13.49
CA GLU A 257 13.82 -8.12 14.65
C GLU A 257 14.63 -8.16 15.96
N LYS A 258 15.85 -8.70 15.90
CA LYS A 258 16.77 -8.81 17.04
C LYS A 258 17.20 -7.43 17.54
N MET A 259 17.52 -6.49 16.66
CA MET A 259 17.89 -5.12 17.05
C MET A 259 16.72 -4.38 17.69
N GLY A 260 15.51 -4.52 17.16
CA GLY A 260 14.31 -3.98 17.80
C GLY A 260 14.09 -4.56 19.20
N LYS A 261 14.26 -5.88 19.37
CA LYS A 261 14.20 -6.55 20.68
C LYS A 261 15.22 -5.96 21.66
N GLU A 262 16.47 -5.85 21.23
CA GLU A 262 17.59 -5.34 22.03
C GLU A 262 17.35 -3.90 22.47
N ALA A 263 16.88 -3.03 21.57
CA ALA A 263 16.53 -1.65 21.89
C ALA A 263 15.42 -1.55 22.97
N VAL A 264 14.38 -2.37 22.87
CA VAL A 264 13.29 -2.38 23.85
C VAL A 264 13.75 -2.90 25.22
N LEU A 265 14.66 -3.90 25.24
CA LEU A 265 15.27 -4.40 26.47
C LEU A 265 16.09 -3.32 27.20
N LEU A 266 16.79 -2.44 26.46
CA LEU A 266 17.46 -1.27 27.04
C LEU A 266 16.45 -0.36 27.75
N GLY A 267 15.34 -0.05 27.08
CA GLY A 267 14.25 0.76 27.64
C GLY A 267 13.55 0.11 28.84
N LEU A 268 13.54 -1.22 28.95
CA LEU A 268 13.04 -1.97 30.12
C LEU A 268 14.06 -2.07 31.25
N GLY A 269 15.32 -1.71 31.01
CA GLY A 269 16.42 -1.83 31.97
C GLY A 269 16.88 -3.25 32.22
N ALA A 270 16.62 -4.17 31.29
CA ALA A 270 17.07 -5.56 31.34
C ALA A 270 18.44 -5.71 30.70
N ASP A 271 19.40 -6.27 31.45
CA ASP A 271 20.77 -6.59 31.00
C ASP A 271 21.44 -5.50 30.13
N VAL A 272 21.30 -4.24 30.54
CA VAL A 272 21.60 -3.05 29.73
C VAL A 272 22.98 -3.10 29.07
N THR A 273 24.04 -3.43 29.81
CA THR A 273 25.40 -3.46 29.27
C THR A 273 25.55 -4.51 28.17
N GLU A 274 24.97 -5.70 28.38
CA GLU A 274 25.02 -6.79 27.42
C GLU A 274 24.19 -6.46 26.18
N ASN A 275 23.00 -5.88 26.35
CA ASN A 275 22.15 -5.50 25.23
C ASN A 275 22.72 -4.34 24.39
N VAL A 276 23.51 -3.42 24.97
CA VAL A 276 24.25 -2.41 24.18
C VAL A 276 25.30 -3.08 23.31
N ASP A 277 26.08 -4.00 23.87
CA ASP A 277 27.13 -4.72 23.12
C ASP A 277 26.51 -5.59 22.02
N ASN A 278 25.40 -6.28 22.33
CA ASN A 278 24.65 -7.09 21.38
C ASN A 278 24.07 -6.23 20.25
N LEU A 279 23.50 -5.07 20.55
CA LEU A 279 22.94 -4.16 19.57
C LEU A 279 23.99 -3.65 18.59
N MET A 280 25.16 -3.22 19.11
CA MET A 280 26.27 -2.78 18.25
C MET A 280 26.84 -3.92 17.39
N PHE A 281 26.91 -5.13 17.94
CA PHE A 281 27.30 -6.30 17.17
C PHE A 281 26.28 -6.62 16.06
N SER A 282 24.98 -6.54 16.36
CA SER A 282 23.90 -6.76 15.38
C SER A 282 23.97 -5.74 14.22
N VAL A 283 24.22 -4.45 14.52
CA VAL A 283 24.40 -3.39 13.51
C VAL A 283 25.60 -3.68 12.61
N GLN A 284 26.76 -3.97 13.20
CA GLN A 284 27.98 -4.29 12.44
C GLN A 284 27.79 -5.53 11.56
N LEU A 285 27.11 -6.56 12.09
CA LEU A 285 26.84 -7.79 11.36
C LEU A 285 25.85 -7.55 10.20
N PHE A 286 24.83 -6.71 10.40
CA PHE A 286 23.91 -6.34 9.31
C PHE A 286 24.67 -5.66 8.16
N ASN A 287 25.47 -4.63 8.48
CA ASN A 287 26.28 -3.90 7.50
C ASN A 287 27.24 -4.82 6.74
N GLN A 288 27.95 -5.69 7.46
CA GLN A 288 28.88 -6.64 6.83
C GLN A 288 28.16 -7.62 5.91
N ILE A 289 27.02 -8.19 6.34
CA ILE A 289 26.26 -9.12 5.51
C ILE A 289 25.70 -8.41 4.28
N HIS A 290 25.24 -7.17 4.42
CA HIS A 290 24.74 -6.39 3.30
C HIS A 290 25.82 -6.18 2.25
N GLU A 291 27.01 -5.76 2.68
CA GLU A 291 28.16 -5.65 1.78
C GLU A 291 28.52 -7.01 1.14
N ASP A 292 28.65 -8.08 1.93
CA ASP A 292 29.01 -9.43 1.46
C ASP A 292 28.04 -9.96 0.39
N LEU A 293 26.73 -9.68 0.52
CA LEU A 293 25.72 -10.06 -0.46
C LEU A 293 25.86 -9.29 -1.79
N LEU A 294 26.22 -8.01 -1.72
CA LEU A 294 26.34 -7.16 -2.91
C LEU A 294 27.68 -7.33 -3.64
N VAL A 295 28.78 -7.31 -2.88
CA VAL A 295 30.14 -7.30 -3.42
C VAL A 295 30.75 -8.69 -3.54
N GLY A 296 30.13 -9.72 -2.94
CA GLY A 296 30.63 -11.08 -2.88
C GLY A 296 31.73 -11.26 -1.83
N ASN A 297 31.96 -12.50 -1.42
CA ASN A 297 32.96 -12.87 -0.42
C ASN A 297 33.46 -14.30 -0.69
N GLU A 298 34.63 -14.41 -1.31
CA GLU A 298 35.22 -15.71 -1.70
C GLU A 298 35.44 -16.63 -0.50
N SER A 299 35.76 -16.07 0.68
CA SER A 299 35.99 -16.87 1.89
C SER A 299 34.72 -17.55 2.44
N LEU A 300 33.55 -17.00 2.08
CA LEU A 300 32.23 -17.53 2.41
C LEU A 300 31.56 -18.24 1.22
N GLY A 301 32.26 -18.36 0.08
CA GLY A 301 31.71 -18.93 -1.16
C GLY A 301 30.61 -18.07 -1.79
N LEU A 302 30.59 -16.76 -1.53
CA LEU A 302 29.60 -15.84 -2.08
C LEU A 302 30.13 -15.18 -3.35
N GLU A 303 29.32 -15.23 -4.40
CA GLU A 303 29.56 -14.52 -5.65
C GLU A 303 29.01 -13.09 -5.58
N VAL A 304 29.51 -12.21 -6.45
CA VAL A 304 28.98 -10.86 -6.63
C VAL A 304 27.53 -10.93 -7.09
N THR A 305 26.65 -10.07 -6.58
CA THR A 305 25.30 -9.94 -7.14
C THR A 305 25.36 -9.30 -8.53
N THR A 306 24.95 -10.04 -9.56
CA THR A 306 25.02 -9.59 -10.97
C THR A 306 23.67 -9.25 -11.60
N ASP A 307 22.57 -9.45 -10.88
CA ASP A 307 21.22 -9.10 -11.34
C ASP A 307 20.92 -7.66 -10.90
N HIS A 308 20.67 -6.77 -11.87
CA HIS A 308 20.44 -5.36 -11.58
C HIS A 308 19.16 -5.10 -10.78
N CYS A 309 18.13 -5.94 -10.92
CA CYS A 309 16.89 -5.82 -10.15
C CYS A 309 17.08 -6.25 -8.69
N ILE A 310 17.94 -7.24 -8.41
CA ILE A 310 18.36 -7.55 -7.03
C ILE A 310 19.11 -6.35 -6.42
N LEU A 311 20.00 -5.70 -7.17
CA LEU A 311 20.71 -4.51 -6.67
C LEU A 311 19.74 -3.35 -6.38
N GLN A 312 18.75 -3.10 -7.24
CA GLN A 312 17.71 -2.11 -6.97
C GLN A 312 16.89 -2.46 -5.73
N GLN A 313 16.50 -3.73 -5.55
CA GLN A 313 15.81 -4.14 -4.33
C GLN A 313 16.68 -3.97 -3.08
N MET A 314 17.98 -4.25 -3.18
CA MET A 314 18.91 -4.07 -2.07
C MET A 314 19.21 -2.60 -1.78
N GLN A 315 19.10 -1.70 -2.76
CA GLN A 315 19.09 -0.25 -2.52
C GLN A 315 17.91 0.12 -1.61
N VAL A 316 16.69 -0.35 -1.91
CA VAL A 316 15.50 -0.09 -1.06
C VAL A 316 15.73 -0.58 0.37
N VAL A 317 16.33 -1.77 0.53
CA VAL A 317 16.72 -2.29 1.85
C VAL A 317 17.72 -1.37 2.54
N TRP A 318 18.72 -0.87 1.81
CA TRP A 318 19.74 0.02 2.35
C TRP A 318 19.19 1.37 2.78
N ASP A 319 18.29 1.95 1.99
CA ASP A 319 17.68 3.25 2.30
C ASP A 319 16.83 3.19 3.57
N LEU A 320 16.01 2.15 3.70
CA LEU A 320 15.24 1.89 4.92
C LEU A 320 16.15 1.58 6.11
N TRP A 321 17.26 0.89 5.85
CA TRP A 321 18.25 0.57 6.88
C TRP A 321 18.94 1.82 7.44
N VAL A 322 19.29 2.82 6.61
CA VAL A 322 19.98 4.04 7.10
C VAL A 322 19.13 4.78 8.14
N SER A 323 17.82 4.89 7.92
CA SER A 323 16.90 5.48 8.91
C SER A 323 16.85 4.64 10.19
N TYR A 324 16.65 3.33 10.01
CA TYR A 324 16.53 2.38 11.10
C TYR A 324 17.81 2.32 11.96
N GLU A 325 18.98 2.30 11.34
CA GLU A 325 20.29 2.33 12.00
C GLU A 325 20.43 3.58 12.86
N GLY A 326 20.02 4.75 12.36
CA GLY A 326 20.03 6.00 13.11
C GLY A 326 19.23 5.91 14.42
N LEU A 327 18.04 5.31 14.38
CA LEU A 327 17.20 5.08 15.56
C LEU A 327 17.82 4.06 16.53
N ILE A 328 18.35 2.95 16.00
CA ILE A 328 19.04 1.92 16.77
C ILE A 328 20.27 2.46 17.50
N LEU A 329 21.10 3.25 16.81
CA LEU A 329 22.27 3.90 17.40
C LEU A 329 21.86 4.91 18.49
N THR A 330 20.76 5.63 18.29
CA THR A 330 20.20 6.54 19.31
C THR A 330 19.78 5.76 20.57
N ALA A 331 19.06 4.65 20.40
CA ALA A 331 18.66 3.79 21.52
C ALA A 331 19.87 3.24 22.30
N GLY A 332 20.92 2.81 21.59
CA GLY A 332 22.17 2.33 22.20
C GLY A 332 22.92 3.41 23.00
N GLN A 333 22.83 4.69 22.60
CA GLN A 333 23.46 5.81 23.32
C GLN A 333 22.70 6.21 24.59
N ASP A 334 21.36 6.20 24.55
CA ASP A 334 20.51 6.63 25.68
C ASP A 334 20.34 5.56 26.77
N GLN A 335 20.55 4.28 26.43
CA GLN A 335 20.53 3.13 27.34
C GLN A 335 19.24 3.02 28.17
N LEU A 336 19.32 3.34 29.47
CA LEU A 336 18.18 3.29 30.40
C LEU A 336 17.16 4.40 30.17
N ASN A 337 17.51 5.43 29.40
CA ASN A 337 16.66 6.59 29.13
C ASN A 337 16.12 6.59 27.70
N THR A 338 16.19 5.47 26.97
CA THR A 338 15.63 5.42 25.61
C THR A 338 14.17 5.83 25.65
N ASP A 339 13.89 6.92 24.94
CA ASP A 339 12.56 7.52 24.87
C ASP A 339 11.57 6.51 24.25
N THR A 340 10.36 6.43 24.80
CA THR A 340 9.29 5.62 24.20
C THR A 340 9.06 6.03 22.75
N ALA A 341 9.17 7.32 22.41
CA ALA A 341 9.01 7.79 21.04
C ALA A 341 10.09 7.22 20.08
N VAL A 342 11.32 7.01 20.55
CA VAL A 342 12.38 6.36 19.75
C VAL A 342 12.05 4.89 19.54
N LEU A 343 11.54 4.21 20.57
CA LEU A 343 11.16 2.80 20.48
C LEU A 343 9.92 2.56 19.60
N GLU A 344 8.97 3.50 19.61
CA GLU A 344 7.82 3.54 18.69
C GLU A 344 8.32 3.70 17.24
N ALA A 345 9.19 4.67 16.98
CA ALA A 345 9.78 4.87 15.65
C ALA A 345 10.56 3.64 15.16
N ILE A 346 11.29 2.95 16.05
CA ILE A 346 11.97 1.68 15.71
C ILE A 346 10.95 0.61 15.30
N ASP A 347 9.80 0.51 15.96
CA ASP A 347 8.77 -0.46 15.58
C ASP A 347 8.13 -0.14 14.23
N ASP A 348 7.82 1.14 14.02
CA ASP A 348 7.23 1.67 12.78
C ASP A 348 8.14 1.41 11.57
N GLU A 349 9.45 1.65 11.70
CA GLU A 349 10.43 1.44 10.62
C GLU A 349 10.85 -0.02 10.43
N ALA A 350 10.72 -0.88 11.44
CA ALA A 350 11.12 -2.28 11.32
C ALA A 350 10.29 -3.04 10.28
N THR A 351 8.99 -2.74 10.18
CA THR A 351 8.07 -3.44 9.27
C THR A 351 8.37 -3.21 7.79
N PRO A 352 8.48 -1.97 7.28
CA PRO A 352 8.83 -1.74 5.88
C PRO A 352 10.22 -2.30 5.54
N LEU A 353 11.21 -2.13 6.42
CA LEU A 353 12.55 -2.71 6.23
C LEU A 353 12.52 -4.24 6.15
N PHE A 354 11.78 -4.90 7.06
CA PHE A 354 11.57 -6.34 7.01
C PHE A 354 10.91 -6.79 5.70
N ASN A 355 9.87 -6.08 5.24
CA ASN A 355 9.17 -6.42 4.01
C ASN A 355 10.08 -6.29 2.79
N ALA A 356 10.85 -5.20 2.69
CA ALA A 356 11.83 -5.00 1.63
C ALA A 356 12.89 -6.11 1.63
N MET A 357 13.40 -6.48 2.80
CA MET A 357 14.37 -7.57 2.89
C MET A 357 13.74 -8.94 2.58
N ASN A 358 12.46 -9.14 2.90
CA ASN A 358 11.74 -10.37 2.56
C ASN A 358 11.58 -10.56 1.05
N VAL A 359 11.34 -9.48 0.30
CA VAL A 359 11.37 -9.51 -1.17
C VAL A 359 12.76 -9.86 -1.68
N ALA A 360 13.82 -9.24 -1.12
CA ALA A 360 15.20 -9.53 -1.49
C ALA A 360 15.57 -11.01 -1.28
N VAL A 361 15.15 -11.62 -0.16
CA VAL A 361 15.36 -13.08 0.06
C VAL A 361 14.68 -13.91 -1.03
N GLY A 362 13.46 -13.53 -1.44
CA GLY A 362 12.77 -14.18 -2.56
C GLY A 362 13.57 -14.13 -3.86
N TYR A 363 14.13 -12.96 -4.21
CA TYR A 363 14.97 -12.82 -5.40
C TYR A 363 16.29 -13.60 -5.27
N TYR A 364 16.90 -13.62 -4.09
CA TYR A 364 18.06 -14.44 -3.82
C TYR A 364 17.76 -15.95 -3.84
N ALA A 365 16.54 -16.39 -3.59
CA ALA A 365 16.19 -17.81 -3.70
C ALA A 365 16.25 -18.30 -5.16
N VAL A 366 15.78 -17.47 -6.10
CA VAL A 366 15.67 -17.84 -7.53
C VAL A 366 16.77 -17.25 -8.42
N ASN A 367 17.63 -16.39 -7.86
CA ASN A 367 18.65 -15.63 -8.61
C ASN A 367 18.10 -14.81 -9.76
N LEU A 368 16.95 -14.20 -9.53
CA LEU A 368 16.26 -13.38 -10.51
C LEU A 368 15.46 -12.31 -9.77
N GLY A 369 15.82 -11.05 -9.98
CA GLY A 369 15.06 -9.92 -9.47
C GLY A 369 13.93 -9.52 -10.42
N VAL A 370 12.96 -8.80 -9.89
CA VAL A 370 11.94 -8.11 -10.69
C VAL A 370 11.99 -6.62 -10.34
N CYS A 371 12.33 -5.80 -11.34
CA CYS A 371 12.28 -4.36 -11.21
C CYS A 371 10.82 -3.90 -11.37
N THR A 372 10.22 -3.36 -10.32
CA THR A 372 8.80 -2.97 -10.29
C THR A 372 8.57 -1.51 -10.66
N GLU A 373 9.55 -0.65 -10.38
CA GLU A 373 9.43 0.80 -10.55
C GLU A 373 10.26 1.31 -11.74
N SER A 374 9.71 2.24 -12.50
CA SER A 374 10.44 3.00 -13.50
C SER A 374 11.24 4.13 -12.85
N PHE A 375 12.33 4.52 -13.50
CA PHE A 375 13.13 5.67 -13.10
C PHE A 375 12.38 6.95 -13.50
N SER A 376 12.33 7.91 -12.59
CA SER A 376 11.85 9.26 -12.85
C SER A 376 12.80 10.01 -13.79
N THR A 377 12.29 11.06 -14.44
CA THR A 377 13.10 11.99 -15.24
C THR A 377 14.29 12.51 -14.42
N SER A 378 14.05 12.89 -13.17
CA SER A 378 15.08 13.47 -12.29
C SER A 378 16.22 12.51 -11.96
N GLU A 379 15.93 11.22 -11.78
CA GLU A 379 16.94 10.18 -11.50
C GLU A 379 17.80 9.92 -12.74
N TRP A 380 17.19 9.85 -13.94
CA TRP A 380 17.95 9.72 -15.19
C TRP A 380 18.89 10.91 -15.41
N GLU A 381 18.39 12.12 -15.20
CA GLU A 381 19.17 13.33 -15.35
C GLU A 381 20.34 13.39 -14.36
N GLU A 382 20.13 12.98 -13.10
CA GLU A 382 21.17 12.93 -12.08
C GLU A 382 22.23 11.86 -12.40
N LEU A 383 21.83 10.66 -12.82
CA LEU A 383 22.75 9.60 -13.24
C LEU A 383 23.67 10.06 -14.39
N ILE A 384 23.11 10.76 -15.39
CA ILE A 384 23.87 11.28 -16.53
C ILE A 384 24.84 12.39 -16.09
N ARG A 385 24.42 13.25 -15.15
CA ARG A 385 25.27 14.29 -14.56
C ARG A 385 26.45 13.68 -13.81
N GLU A 386 26.20 12.75 -12.90
CA GLU A 386 27.23 12.15 -12.07
C GLU A 386 28.24 11.32 -12.89
N VAL A 387 27.79 10.59 -13.90
CA VAL A 387 28.71 9.91 -14.84
C VAL A 387 29.61 10.91 -15.58
N SER A 388 29.17 12.15 -15.79
CA SER A 388 30.01 13.20 -16.37
C SER A 388 31.13 13.65 -15.41
N HIS A 389 30.88 13.68 -14.10
CA HIS A 389 31.92 13.93 -13.09
C HIS A 389 32.99 12.84 -13.04
N LEU A 390 32.64 11.57 -13.27
CA LEU A 390 33.65 10.51 -13.42
C LEU A 390 34.62 10.80 -14.58
N SER A 391 34.12 11.36 -15.69
CA SER A 391 34.96 11.77 -16.83
C SER A 391 35.90 12.90 -16.44
N GLU A 392 35.38 13.93 -15.75
CA GLU A 392 36.14 15.06 -15.22
C GLU A 392 37.27 14.60 -14.29
N TRP A 393 36.93 13.81 -13.26
CA TRP A 393 37.86 13.38 -12.22
C TRP A 393 38.97 12.47 -12.76
N THR A 394 38.66 11.64 -13.75
CA THR A 394 39.68 10.86 -14.47
C THR A 394 40.75 11.78 -15.10
N GLN A 395 40.35 12.92 -15.66
CA GLN A 395 41.29 13.90 -16.24
C GLN A 395 42.00 14.72 -15.17
N ARG A 396 41.31 15.09 -14.09
CA ARG A 396 41.88 15.82 -12.95
C ARG A 396 43.00 15.05 -12.26
N ILE A 397 42.82 13.75 -12.02
CA ILE A 397 43.85 12.90 -11.41
C ILE A 397 45.13 12.92 -12.25
N ALA A 398 45.00 12.76 -13.57
CA ALA A 398 46.13 12.79 -14.49
C ALA A 398 46.77 14.20 -14.57
N LYS A 399 45.96 15.27 -14.53
CA LYS A 399 46.44 16.66 -14.43
C LYS A 399 47.32 16.83 -13.20
N ASP A 400 46.81 16.50 -12.02
CA ASP A 400 47.53 16.72 -10.75
C ASP A 400 48.85 15.96 -10.69
N LEU A 401 48.91 14.75 -11.25
CA LEU A 401 50.17 13.99 -11.40
C LEU A 401 51.20 14.69 -12.28
N CYS A 402 50.79 15.28 -13.41
CA CYS A 402 51.70 16.07 -14.26
C CYS A 402 52.12 17.39 -13.62
N LEU A 403 51.24 18.05 -12.86
CA LEU A 403 51.58 19.26 -12.11
C LEU A 403 52.62 18.95 -11.03
N MET A 404 52.42 17.86 -10.29
CA MET A 404 53.36 17.38 -9.28
C MET A 404 54.70 16.96 -9.88
N SER A 405 54.72 16.29 -11.06
CA SER A 405 55.97 15.87 -11.71
C SER A 405 56.84 17.05 -12.16
N ARG A 406 56.22 18.21 -12.40
CA ARG A 406 56.90 19.49 -12.70
C ARG A 406 57.19 20.35 -11.47
N GLY A 407 56.89 19.85 -10.27
CA GLY A 407 57.17 20.54 -9.01
C GLY A 407 56.25 21.73 -8.71
N VAL A 408 55.09 21.82 -9.37
CA VAL A 408 54.11 22.88 -9.14
C VAL A 408 53.27 22.53 -7.92
N ASN A 409 53.33 23.37 -6.87
CA ASN A 409 52.51 23.28 -5.65
C ASN A 409 52.21 21.85 -5.16
N PHE A 410 53.24 21.01 -5.04
CA PHE A 410 53.11 19.57 -4.78
C PHE A 410 52.11 19.24 -3.65
N THR A 411 52.18 19.95 -2.52
CA THR A 411 51.29 19.71 -1.37
C THR A 411 49.81 19.92 -1.71
N VAL A 412 49.48 20.92 -2.54
CA VAL A 412 48.11 21.24 -2.93
C VAL A 412 47.58 20.16 -3.88
N HIS A 413 48.33 19.84 -4.93
CA HIS A 413 47.92 18.86 -5.93
C HIS A 413 47.90 17.43 -5.39
N TYR A 414 48.75 17.10 -4.41
CA TYR A 414 48.66 15.82 -3.72
C TYR A 414 47.35 15.71 -2.91
N ALA A 415 46.93 16.78 -2.24
CA ALA A 415 45.66 16.80 -1.51
C ALA A 415 44.46 16.68 -2.47
N HIS A 416 44.48 17.39 -3.60
CA HIS A 416 43.45 17.27 -4.65
C HIS A 416 43.40 15.87 -5.26
N LEU A 417 44.56 15.25 -5.50
CA LEU A 417 44.65 13.87 -6.00
C LEU A 417 43.95 12.88 -5.07
N VAL A 418 44.24 12.95 -3.77
CA VAL A 418 43.62 12.06 -2.77
C VAL A 418 42.11 12.28 -2.70
N ASP A 419 41.66 13.53 -2.56
CA ASP A 419 40.23 13.87 -2.53
C ASP A 419 39.49 13.42 -3.80
N THR A 420 40.11 13.58 -4.98
CA THR A 420 39.51 13.14 -6.25
C THR A 420 39.43 11.61 -6.37
N ILE A 421 40.43 10.89 -5.86
CA ILE A 421 40.42 9.41 -5.81
C ILE A 421 39.31 8.90 -4.89
N ASP A 422 39.15 9.52 -3.73
CA ASP A 422 38.11 9.16 -2.76
C ASP A 422 36.72 9.39 -3.36
N ARG A 423 36.47 10.58 -3.93
CA ARG A 423 35.19 10.91 -4.59
C ARG A 423 34.86 10.01 -5.77
N PHE A 424 35.85 9.67 -6.60
CA PHE A 424 35.64 8.76 -7.73
C PHE A 424 35.24 7.37 -7.24
N SER A 425 35.91 6.87 -6.20
CA SER A 425 35.63 5.54 -5.64
C SER A 425 34.23 5.50 -5.01
N GLU A 426 33.87 6.55 -4.27
CA GLU A 426 32.55 6.71 -3.67
C GLU A 426 31.45 6.75 -4.74
N LEU A 427 31.60 7.60 -5.76
CA LEU A 427 30.59 7.72 -6.81
C LEU A 427 30.45 6.44 -7.64
N LEU A 428 31.56 5.76 -7.95
CA LEU A 428 31.49 4.47 -8.66
C LEU A 428 30.75 3.41 -7.83
N SER A 429 30.88 3.44 -6.50
CA SER A 429 30.09 2.60 -5.60
C SER A 429 28.60 2.98 -5.64
N LYS A 430 28.27 4.27 -5.57
CA LYS A 430 26.88 4.76 -5.65
C LYS A 430 26.21 4.44 -6.98
N LEU A 431 26.92 4.55 -8.10
CA LEU A 431 26.38 4.12 -9.40
C LEU A 431 26.12 2.61 -9.46
N ARG A 432 26.88 1.82 -8.70
CA ARG A 432 26.74 0.35 -8.66
C ARG A 432 25.60 -0.10 -7.75
N PHE A 433 25.40 0.55 -6.60
CA PHE A 433 24.47 0.09 -5.56
C PHE A 433 23.31 1.05 -5.28
N GLY A 434 23.32 2.24 -5.85
CA GLY A 434 22.37 3.31 -5.56
C GLY A 434 22.75 4.18 -4.37
N SER A 435 22.06 5.32 -4.25
CA SER A 435 22.08 6.28 -3.15
C SER A 435 20.85 7.20 -3.28
N THR A 436 19.83 6.97 -2.47
CA THR A 436 18.60 7.78 -2.53
C THR A 436 18.80 9.21 -2.06
N VAL A 437 19.71 9.43 -1.11
CA VAL A 437 20.10 10.78 -0.66
C VAL A 437 20.68 11.62 -1.81
N ASP A 438 21.38 10.98 -2.74
CA ASP A 438 21.98 11.64 -3.91
C ASP A 438 21.08 11.54 -5.16
N ASN A 439 19.86 11.01 -5.06
CA ASN A 439 18.97 10.73 -6.18
C ASN A 439 19.60 9.84 -7.27
N LEU A 440 20.43 8.87 -6.85
CA LEU A 440 21.11 7.92 -7.71
C LEU A 440 20.49 6.54 -7.52
N ARG A 441 19.81 6.03 -8.52
CA ARG A 441 19.27 4.67 -8.46
C ARG A 441 20.27 3.64 -8.98
N ALA A 442 20.28 2.46 -8.36
CA ALA A 442 21.10 1.32 -8.78
C ALA A 442 20.83 0.97 -10.26
N PRO A 443 21.75 0.29 -10.97
CA PRO A 443 21.74 0.22 -12.42
C PRO A 443 20.39 -0.19 -13.05
N PRO A 444 19.94 0.48 -14.13
CA PRO A 444 18.65 0.23 -14.76
C PRO A 444 18.61 -1.02 -15.64
N THR A 445 19.78 -1.53 -16.06
CA THR A 445 19.90 -2.70 -16.94
C THR A 445 21.18 -3.47 -16.65
N ASP A 446 21.19 -4.76 -17.04
CA ASP A 446 22.40 -5.59 -16.97
C ASP A 446 23.54 -5.02 -17.83
N ALA A 447 23.23 -4.33 -18.94
CA ALA A 447 24.25 -3.72 -19.79
C ALA A 447 25.01 -2.61 -19.05
N VAL A 448 24.28 -1.75 -18.31
CA VAL A 448 24.87 -0.71 -17.47
C VAL A 448 25.66 -1.34 -16.32
N LEU A 449 25.09 -2.30 -15.60
CA LEU A 449 25.76 -2.97 -14.49
C LEU A 449 27.08 -3.65 -14.92
N ASN A 450 27.06 -4.40 -16.03
CA ASN A 450 28.26 -5.04 -16.57
C ASN A 450 29.33 -4.02 -16.95
N LYS A 451 28.93 -2.85 -17.47
CA LYS A 451 29.87 -1.77 -17.77
C LYS A 451 30.47 -1.18 -16.50
N ILE A 452 29.69 -1.03 -15.43
CA ILE A 452 30.17 -0.59 -14.12
C ILE A 452 31.17 -1.59 -13.52
N PHE A 453 30.93 -2.91 -13.63
CA PHE A 453 31.92 -3.92 -13.21
C PHE A 453 33.25 -3.77 -13.94
N ALA A 454 33.21 -3.61 -15.27
CA ALA A 454 34.42 -3.36 -16.05
C ALA A 454 35.12 -2.05 -15.62
N MET A 455 34.36 -1.02 -15.25
CA MET A 455 34.89 0.23 -14.70
C MET A 455 35.57 0.03 -13.34
N VAL A 456 35.01 -0.79 -12.45
CA VAL A 456 35.61 -1.13 -11.15
C VAL A 456 36.96 -1.83 -11.32
N GLU A 457 37.08 -2.75 -12.28
CA GLU A 457 38.35 -3.43 -12.58
C GLU A 457 39.41 -2.47 -13.16
N LEU A 458 38.99 -1.59 -14.08
CA LEU A 458 39.85 -0.54 -14.66
C LEU A 458 40.32 0.43 -13.57
N TRP A 459 39.42 0.85 -12.69
CA TRP A 459 39.71 1.75 -11.58
C TRP A 459 40.68 1.13 -10.58
N SER A 460 40.45 -0.13 -10.19
CA SER A 460 41.35 -0.87 -9.28
C SER A 460 42.75 -1.00 -9.85
N SER A 461 42.87 -1.29 -11.16
CA SER A 461 44.14 -1.34 -11.87
C SER A 461 44.83 0.02 -11.92
N PHE A 462 44.05 1.10 -12.08
CA PHE A 462 44.56 2.47 -12.10
C PHE A 462 45.09 2.92 -10.74
N ILE A 463 44.36 2.65 -9.65
CA ILE A 463 44.81 2.97 -8.28
C ILE A 463 46.08 2.21 -7.92
N ALA A 464 46.18 0.93 -8.28
CA ALA A 464 47.41 0.16 -8.07
C ALA A 464 48.65 0.78 -8.75
N LEU A 465 48.47 1.44 -9.91
CA LEU A 465 49.56 2.18 -10.57
C LEU A 465 49.96 3.43 -9.79
N ILE A 466 48.99 4.16 -9.24
CA ILE A 466 49.24 5.39 -8.46
C ILE A 466 49.94 5.06 -7.13
N ASP A 467 49.56 3.97 -6.47
CA ASP A 467 50.12 3.54 -5.18
C ASP A 467 51.53 2.92 -5.28
N THR A 468 52.06 2.75 -6.49
CA THR A 468 53.38 2.13 -6.70
C THR A 468 54.49 3.01 -6.12
N PRO A 469 55.34 2.51 -5.18
CA PRO A 469 56.40 3.32 -4.57
C PRO A 469 57.43 3.77 -5.62
N VAL A 470 57.54 5.08 -5.84
CA VAL A 470 58.38 5.64 -6.91
C VAL A 470 59.82 5.88 -6.43
N THR A 471 60.81 5.28 -7.08
CA THR A 471 62.22 5.74 -6.99
C THR A 471 62.48 6.85 -8.02
N SER A 472 63.44 7.74 -7.78
CA SER A 472 63.66 8.94 -8.62
C SER A 472 63.97 8.69 -10.10
N ALA A 473 64.24 7.44 -10.51
CA ALA A 473 64.50 7.06 -11.90
C ALA A 473 63.26 6.48 -12.62
N GLU A 474 62.21 6.11 -11.89
CA GLU A 474 61.01 5.42 -12.41
C GLU A 474 59.80 6.36 -12.55
N SER A 475 59.89 7.59 -12.03
CA SER A 475 58.76 8.54 -11.99
C SER A 475 58.19 8.92 -13.36
N ALA A 476 59.05 9.09 -14.38
CA ALA A 476 58.60 9.44 -15.73
C ALA A 476 57.79 8.31 -16.38
N THR A 477 58.20 7.04 -16.18
CA THR A 477 57.51 5.88 -16.73
C THR A 477 56.15 5.64 -16.08
N ILE A 478 56.03 5.90 -14.77
CA ILE A 478 54.76 5.78 -14.05
C ILE A 478 53.77 6.85 -14.52
N VAL A 479 54.22 8.11 -14.70
CA VAL A 479 53.36 9.17 -15.26
C VAL A 479 52.85 8.78 -16.65
N ASP A 480 53.69 8.20 -17.50
CA ASP A 480 53.26 7.75 -18.84
C ASP A 480 52.22 6.63 -18.78
N GLN A 481 52.36 5.69 -17.84
CA GLN A 481 51.39 4.60 -17.64
C GLN A 481 50.05 5.12 -17.10
N VAL A 482 50.09 6.05 -16.15
CA VAL A 482 48.89 6.71 -15.62
C VAL A 482 48.18 7.48 -16.73
N LEU A 483 48.89 8.22 -17.60
CA LEU A 483 48.28 8.93 -18.72
C LEU A 483 47.61 8.00 -19.73
N LEU A 484 48.18 6.82 -19.99
CA LEU A 484 47.54 5.81 -20.84
C LEU A 484 46.29 5.24 -20.16
N SER A 485 46.39 4.89 -18.88
CA SER A 485 45.30 4.29 -18.12
C SER A 485 44.15 5.29 -17.87
N SER A 486 44.44 6.59 -17.71
CA SER A 486 43.40 7.62 -17.57
C SER A 486 42.61 7.80 -18.88
N ASN A 487 43.23 7.61 -20.04
CA ASN A 487 42.51 7.62 -21.32
C ASN A 487 41.62 6.36 -21.46
N SER A 488 42.09 5.20 -20.99
CA SER A 488 41.29 3.98 -20.96
C SER A 488 40.07 4.11 -20.04
N LEU A 489 40.24 4.74 -18.86
CA LEU A 489 39.14 5.05 -17.96
C LEU A 489 38.15 6.02 -18.59
N LEU A 490 38.61 7.11 -19.22
CA LEU A 490 37.72 8.07 -19.89
C LEU A 490 36.86 7.41 -20.96
N LEU A 491 37.44 6.53 -21.79
CA LEU A 491 36.67 5.75 -22.77
C LEU A 491 35.64 4.83 -22.11
N GLY A 492 35.99 4.24 -20.97
CA GLY A 492 35.06 3.43 -20.19
C GLY A 492 33.89 4.23 -19.63
N VAL A 493 34.14 5.45 -19.13
CA VAL A 493 33.10 6.37 -18.65
C VAL A 493 32.23 6.85 -19.81
N ASP A 494 32.81 7.20 -20.96
CA ASP A 494 32.06 7.62 -22.15
C ASP A 494 31.08 6.53 -22.63
N ASP A 495 31.54 5.28 -22.68
CA ASP A 495 30.69 4.13 -23.01
C ASP A 495 29.56 3.94 -21.99
N LEU A 496 29.84 4.13 -20.69
CA LEU A 496 28.84 4.06 -19.62
C LEU A 496 27.79 5.18 -19.76
N ALA A 497 28.24 6.41 -20.02
CA ALA A 497 27.37 7.55 -20.24
C ALA A 497 26.43 7.33 -21.43
N SER A 498 26.93 6.74 -22.52
CA SER A 498 26.10 6.36 -23.66
C SER A 498 25.02 5.35 -23.30
N LEU A 499 25.31 4.37 -22.44
CA LEU A 499 24.29 3.41 -21.98
C LEU A 499 23.21 4.08 -21.13
N TYR A 500 23.57 5.06 -20.28
CA TYR A 500 22.58 5.84 -19.53
C TYR A 500 21.70 6.73 -20.42
N VAL A 501 22.29 7.38 -21.44
CA VAL A 501 21.52 8.15 -22.43
C VAL A 501 20.56 7.24 -23.21
N ASP A 502 21.01 6.06 -23.61
CA ASP A 502 20.19 5.08 -24.30
C ASP A 502 19.03 4.59 -23.42
N GLY A 503 19.32 4.22 -22.16
CA GLY A 503 18.30 3.79 -21.20
C GLY A 503 17.29 4.89 -20.86
N ALA A 504 17.76 6.12 -20.65
CA ALA A 504 16.89 7.28 -20.42
C ALA A 504 15.95 7.51 -21.60
N TRP A 505 16.47 7.47 -22.84
CA TRP A 505 15.63 7.64 -24.03
C TRP A 505 14.58 6.52 -24.21
N GLU A 506 14.94 5.27 -23.92
CA GLU A 506 14.01 4.15 -24.00
C GLU A 506 12.91 4.21 -22.93
N SER A 507 13.24 4.69 -21.73
CA SER A 507 12.32 4.79 -20.59
C SER A 507 11.48 6.07 -20.62
N ASP A 508 12.11 7.22 -20.84
CA ASP A 508 11.52 8.56 -20.85
C ASP A 508 12.21 9.46 -21.89
N PRO A 509 11.66 9.54 -23.12
CA PRO A 509 12.19 10.41 -24.18
C PRO A 509 12.20 11.92 -23.85
N GLN A 510 11.59 12.36 -22.74
CA GLN A 510 11.65 13.76 -22.31
C GLN A 510 12.98 14.12 -21.67
N VAL A 511 13.72 13.13 -21.14
CA VAL A 511 15.05 13.33 -20.58
C VAL A 511 15.98 13.85 -21.68
N ASN A 512 16.53 15.05 -21.49
CA ASN A 512 17.47 15.66 -22.43
C ASN A 512 18.89 15.07 -22.27
N GLY A 513 19.01 13.75 -22.25
CA GLY A 513 20.22 13.04 -21.82
C GLY A 513 21.47 13.42 -22.61
N THR A 514 21.39 13.48 -23.94
CA THR A 514 22.53 13.90 -24.78
C THR A 514 22.95 15.35 -24.53
N ARG A 515 21.99 16.24 -24.23
CA ARG A 515 22.27 17.64 -23.93
C ARG A 515 22.99 17.77 -22.59
N ILE A 516 22.50 17.10 -21.54
CA ILE A 516 23.13 17.06 -20.21
C ILE A 516 24.53 16.46 -20.30
N LEU A 517 24.68 15.32 -20.99
CA LEU A 517 25.98 14.69 -21.20
C LEU A 517 26.96 15.58 -21.97
N THR A 518 26.48 16.33 -22.96
CA THR A 518 27.34 17.24 -23.74
C THR A 518 27.81 18.42 -22.88
N ALA A 519 26.95 18.96 -22.00
CA ALA A 519 27.35 19.94 -21.01
C ALA A 519 28.37 19.36 -20.02
N GLY A 520 28.09 18.18 -19.46
CA GLY A 520 29.00 17.49 -18.53
C GLY A 520 30.37 17.17 -19.15
N ARG A 521 30.41 16.77 -20.43
CA ARG A 521 31.67 16.55 -21.18
C ARG A 521 32.55 17.79 -21.27
N GLN A 522 31.99 19.00 -21.21
CA GLN A 522 32.81 20.23 -21.18
C GLN A 522 33.73 20.25 -19.94
N LEU A 523 33.27 19.75 -18.79
CA LEU A 523 34.08 19.66 -17.56
C LEU A 523 35.33 18.80 -17.79
N ALA A 524 35.14 17.61 -18.37
CA ALA A 524 36.22 16.71 -18.72
C ALA A 524 37.17 17.30 -19.78
N LEU A 525 36.66 18.03 -20.77
CA LEU A 525 37.47 18.70 -21.78
C LEU A 525 38.32 19.84 -21.18
N ILE A 526 37.80 20.60 -20.22
CA ILE A 526 38.54 21.65 -19.50
C ILE A 526 39.72 21.02 -18.74
N GLU A 527 39.44 19.99 -17.94
CA GLU A 527 40.48 19.26 -17.21
C GLU A 527 41.47 18.58 -18.16
N GLN A 528 41.00 18.04 -19.28
CA GLN A 528 41.85 17.43 -20.31
C GLN A 528 42.78 18.47 -20.97
N MET A 529 42.31 19.67 -21.30
CA MET A 529 43.17 20.72 -21.86
C MET A 529 44.28 21.10 -20.89
N THR A 530 43.95 21.27 -19.60
CA THR A 530 44.94 21.61 -18.57
C THR A 530 45.92 20.45 -18.31
N LYS A 531 45.44 19.20 -18.29
CA LYS A 531 46.27 17.99 -18.27
C LYS A 531 47.24 17.97 -19.45
N GLU A 532 46.74 18.09 -20.68
CA GLU A 532 47.54 17.99 -21.90
C GLU A 532 48.61 19.08 -21.94
N TRP A 533 48.28 20.30 -21.51
CA TRP A 533 49.24 21.39 -21.34
C TRP A 533 50.30 21.04 -20.28
N ALA A 534 49.88 20.61 -19.09
CA ALA A 534 50.78 20.28 -17.98
C ALA A 534 51.74 19.15 -18.33
N CYS A 535 51.27 18.13 -19.06
CA CYS A 535 52.06 16.96 -19.45
C CYS A 535 52.89 17.16 -20.74
N LEU A 536 52.93 18.36 -21.34
CA LEU A 536 53.73 18.60 -22.54
C LEU A 536 55.21 18.24 -22.30
N GLY A 537 55.71 17.31 -23.10
CA GLY A 537 57.06 16.73 -22.97
C GLY A 537 57.08 15.24 -22.63
N HIS A 538 55.95 14.68 -22.15
CA HIS A 538 55.77 13.25 -22.00
C HIS A 538 55.46 12.55 -23.35
N PRO A 539 55.87 11.29 -23.55
CA PRO A 539 55.47 10.46 -24.69
C PRO A 539 53.95 10.52 -24.94
N ASN A 540 53.57 10.72 -26.21
CA ASN A 540 52.17 10.84 -26.67
C ASN A 540 51.44 12.15 -26.31
N MET A 541 52.09 13.11 -25.64
CA MET A 541 51.50 14.45 -25.41
C MET A 541 52.06 15.46 -26.41
N THR A 542 51.19 16.04 -27.25
CA THR A 542 51.59 16.98 -28.31
C THR A 542 50.74 18.24 -28.29
N GLN A 543 51.32 19.37 -28.71
CA GLN A 543 50.56 20.61 -28.94
C GLN A 543 49.37 20.40 -29.88
N GLN A 544 49.51 19.51 -30.88
CA GLN A 544 48.42 19.20 -31.79
C GLN A 544 47.25 18.49 -31.09
N ALA A 545 47.52 17.61 -30.12
CA ALA A 545 46.47 16.97 -29.32
C ALA A 545 45.69 18.00 -28.50
N LEU A 546 46.41 18.91 -27.83
CA LEU A 546 45.80 20.03 -27.09
C LEU A 546 44.88 20.88 -27.97
N LEU A 547 45.34 21.25 -29.17
CA LEU A 547 44.52 22.03 -30.11
C LEU A 547 43.30 21.25 -30.62
N MET A 548 43.35 19.92 -30.69
CA MET A 548 42.16 19.12 -31.01
C MET A 548 41.16 19.10 -29.85
N THR A 549 41.63 19.07 -28.60
CA THR A 549 40.77 19.15 -27.41
C THR A 549 40.08 20.51 -27.31
N VAL A 550 40.82 21.60 -27.59
CA VAL A 550 40.24 22.96 -27.74
C VAL A 550 39.12 22.98 -28.78
N ALA A 551 39.35 22.41 -29.95
CA ALA A 551 38.33 22.37 -31.01
C ALA A 551 37.09 21.54 -30.63
N LYS A 552 37.26 20.46 -29.84
CA LYS A 552 36.14 19.68 -29.31
C LYS A 552 35.32 20.46 -28.30
N TYR A 553 35.97 21.22 -27.41
CA TYR A 553 35.31 22.09 -26.45
C TYR A 553 34.43 23.12 -27.17
N GLU A 554 35.02 23.87 -28.11
CA GLU A 554 34.32 24.91 -28.88
C GLU A 554 33.15 24.36 -29.72
N ALA A 555 33.31 23.16 -30.28
CA ALA A 555 32.23 22.51 -31.03
C ALA A 555 31.04 22.16 -30.14
N ALA A 556 31.29 21.54 -28.98
CA ALA A 556 30.23 21.17 -28.05
C ALA A 556 29.56 22.38 -27.38
N GLU A 557 30.30 23.46 -27.08
CA GLU A 557 29.71 24.74 -26.66
C GLU A 557 28.77 25.30 -27.75
N GLY A 558 29.20 25.20 -29.02
CA GLY A 558 28.39 25.57 -30.18
C GLY A 558 27.11 24.73 -30.31
N ASP A 559 27.20 23.42 -30.11
CA ASP A 559 26.06 22.49 -30.18
C ASP A 559 25.05 22.76 -29.05
N LEU A 560 25.52 23.04 -27.82
CA LEU A 560 24.66 23.39 -26.68
C LEU A 560 23.88 24.69 -26.93
N LEU A 561 24.54 25.73 -27.45
CA LEU A 561 23.91 27.03 -27.66
C LEU A 561 22.98 27.04 -28.89
N ASN A 562 23.41 26.44 -30.00
CA ASN A 562 22.72 26.57 -31.28
C ASN A 562 21.87 25.35 -31.65
N GLY A 563 21.98 24.26 -30.87
CA GLY A 563 21.41 22.97 -31.18
C GLY A 563 22.22 22.19 -32.22
N ALA A 564 22.07 20.87 -32.20
CA ALA A 564 22.71 19.96 -33.14
C ALA A 564 21.76 18.79 -33.45
N SER A 565 21.82 18.28 -34.68
CA SER A 565 21.11 17.05 -35.05
C SER A 565 22.06 15.87 -34.96
N GLY A 566 21.66 14.85 -34.20
CA GLY A 566 22.38 13.60 -34.05
C GLY A 566 22.08 12.60 -35.18
N SER A 567 22.62 11.39 -35.06
CA SER A 567 22.30 10.30 -35.99
C SER A 567 20.87 9.78 -35.82
N GLU A 568 20.30 9.96 -34.63
CA GLU A 568 18.96 9.54 -34.21
C GLU A 568 18.42 10.59 -33.23
N GLY A 569 17.10 10.61 -33.01
CA GLY A 569 16.45 11.62 -32.15
C GLY A 569 17.01 11.69 -30.72
N LYS A 570 17.45 10.55 -30.16
CA LYS A 570 18.08 10.50 -28.84
C LYS A 570 19.41 11.28 -28.73
N TYR A 571 20.05 11.52 -29.86
CA TYR A 571 21.31 12.27 -29.96
C TYR A 571 21.12 13.71 -30.43
N ASP A 572 19.87 14.15 -30.61
CA ASP A 572 19.60 15.55 -30.92
C ASP A 572 19.86 16.43 -29.69
N ILE A 573 20.45 17.59 -29.91
CA ILE A 573 20.65 18.63 -28.89
C ILE A 573 19.72 19.78 -29.23
N LYS A 574 18.74 20.05 -28.37
CA LYS A 574 17.88 21.22 -28.49
C LYS A 574 18.72 22.48 -28.30
N ALA A 575 18.50 23.48 -29.16
CA ALA A 575 19.08 24.81 -28.97
C ALA A 575 18.62 25.40 -27.63
N THR A 576 19.55 26.05 -26.92
CA THR A 576 19.25 26.66 -25.62
C THR A 576 18.42 27.91 -25.80
N ASP A 577 17.22 27.92 -25.21
CA ASP A 577 16.29 29.05 -25.18
C ASP A 577 15.88 29.46 -23.75
N GLU A 578 16.25 28.66 -22.75
CA GLU A 578 16.02 28.88 -21.32
C GLU A 578 16.89 30.05 -20.82
N VAL A 579 16.27 31.02 -20.13
CA VAL A 579 16.92 32.29 -19.81
C VAL A 579 18.05 32.08 -18.80
N SER A 580 17.82 31.23 -17.81
CA SER A 580 18.81 30.89 -16.78
C SER A 580 20.07 30.26 -17.37
N ILE A 581 19.92 29.31 -18.31
CA ILE A 581 21.04 28.66 -18.98
C ILE A 581 21.81 29.66 -19.86
N LEU A 582 21.11 30.51 -20.64
CA LEU A 582 21.77 31.51 -21.48
C LEU A 582 22.62 32.51 -20.68
N VAL A 583 22.15 32.92 -19.50
CA VAL A 583 22.91 33.80 -18.59
C VAL A 583 24.17 33.10 -18.11
N GLN A 584 24.05 31.85 -17.66
CA GLN A 584 25.21 31.11 -17.16
C GLN A 584 26.22 30.80 -18.27
N MET A 585 25.76 30.44 -19.46
CA MET A 585 26.64 30.21 -20.61
C MET A 585 27.38 31.49 -21.07
N ALA A 586 26.85 32.68 -20.79
CA ALA A 586 27.60 33.92 -21.01
C ALA A 586 28.75 34.11 -20.00
N ALA A 587 28.59 33.62 -18.76
CA ALA A 587 29.67 33.57 -17.78
C ALA A 587 30.74 32.54 -18.19
N VAL A 588 30.33 31.35 -18.63
CA VAL A 588 31.21 30.32 -19.21
C VAL A 588 32.02 30.88 -20.38
N ALA A 589 31.36 31.54 -21.35
CA ALA A 589 32.03 32.15 -22.49
C ALA A 589 33.05 33.24 -22.07
N SER A 590 32.74 34.00 -21.03
CA SER A 590 33.65 35.02 -20.48
C SER A 590 34.89 34.39 -19.83
N ALA A 591 34.71 33.30 -19.08
CA ALA A 591 35.80 32.52 -18.52
C ALA A 591 36.63 31.82 -19.61
N TRP A 592 36.00 31.32 -20.68
CA TRP A 592 36.68 30.71 -21.83
C TRP A 592 37.58 31.71 -22.54
N ILE A 593 37.13 32.95 -22.78
CA ILE A 593 37.94 34.01 -23.37
C ILE A 593 39.22 34.29 -22.55
N ALA A 594 39.16 34.14 -21.23
CA ALA A 594 40.32 34.29 -20.36
C ALA A 594 41.26 33.06 -20.42
N PHE A 595 40.71 31.85 -20.53
CA PHE A 595 41.46 30.60 -20.54
C PHE A 595 42.08 30.23 -21.91
N GLN A 596 41.33 30.39 -23.01
CA GLN A 596 41.69 29.98 -24.37
C GLN A 596 43.11 30.43 -24.83
N PRO A 597 43.58 31.66 -24.55
CA PRO A 597 44.92 32.10 -24.97
C PRO A 597 46.06 31.29 -24.33
N HIS A 598 45.83 30.71 -23.15
CA HIS A 598 46.83 29.92 -22.43
C HIS A 598 47.07 28.56 -23.10
N VAL A 599 46.02 27.94 -23.64
CA VAL A 599 46.06 26.60 -24.23
C VAL A 599 46.26 26.59 -25.74
N THR A 600 46.14 27.73 -26.42
CA THR A 600 46.33 27.85 -27.87
C THR A 600 47.72 28.35 -28.28
N LYS A 601 48.43 29.06 -27.40
CA LYS A 601 49.78 29.55 -27.65
C LYS A 601 50.80 28.41 -27.66
N GLU A 602 51.82 28.50 -28.53
CA GLU A 602 52.95 27.56 -28.55
C GLU A 602 53.69 27.59 -27.21
N VAL A 603 53.68 26.45 -26.51
CA VAL A 603 54.27 26.32 -25.17
C VAL A 603 55.78 26.20 -25.30
N THR A 604 56.52 27.14 -24.70
CA THR A 604 57.99 27.25 -24.83
C THR A 604 58.74 27.01 -23.51
N GLY A 605 58.04 26.70 -22.40
CA GLY A 605 58.63 26.42 -21.08
C GLY A 605 57.58 26.31 -19.95
N ASP A 606 58.03 26.28 -18.69
CA ASP A 606 57.20 26.22 -17.47
C ASP A 606 56.56 27.57 -17.06
N GLU A 607 56.90 28.66 -17.74
CA GLU A 607 56.36 29.99 -17.43
C GLU A 607 54.84 30.00 -17.65
N ASP A 608 54.09 30.44 -16.63
CA ASP A 608 52.61 30.53 -16.53
C ASP A 608 51.80 29.29 -16.11
N LEU A 609 52.42 28.19 -15.65
CA LEU A 609 51.69 26.97 -15.23
C LEU A 609 50.57 27.22 -14.21
N GLN A 610 50.85 28.06 -13.20
CA GLN A 610 49.87 28.42 -12.19
C GLN A 610 48.73 29.31 -12.73
N ALA A 611 49.01 30.15 -13.73
CA ALA A 611 48.01 31.01 -14.35
C ALA A 611 47.04 30.18 -15.21
N VAL A 612 47.55 29.16 -15.92
CA VAL A 612 46.71 28.22 -16.67
C VAL A 612 45.76 27.47 -15.74
N VAL A 613 46.27 26.94 -14.62
CA VAL A 613 45.45 26.26 -13.61
C VAL A 613 44.37 27.19 -13.05
N GLN A 614 44.73 28.42 -12.64
CA GLN A 614 43.75 29.38 -12.12
C GLN A 614 42.67 29.75 -13.13
N ALA A 615 43.01 29.95 -14.41
CA ALA A 615 42.03 30.25 -15.45
C ALA A 615 41.15 29.03 -15.76
N SER A 616 41.72 27.81 -15.71
CA SER A 616 40.97 26.56 -15.84
C SER A 616 39.97 26.36 -14.71
N ASP A 617 40.37 26.63 -13.45
CA ASP A 617 39.51 26.44 -12.28
C ASP A 617 38.29 27.38 -12.32
N VAL A 618 38.49 28.64 -12.77
CA VAL A 618 37.38 29.59 -12.97
C VAL A 618 36.42 29.09 -14.05
N LEU A 619 36.94 28.65 -15.19
CA LEU A 619 36.12 28.11 -16.27
C LEU A 619 35.35 26.87 -15.84
N LEU A 620 36.00 25.96 -15.12
CA LEU A 620 35.39 24.74 -14.62
C LEU A 620 34.25 25.05 -13.65
N SER A 621 34.44 26.00 -12.74
CA SER A 621 33.40 26.44 -11.80
C SER A 621 32.18 27.01 -12.50
N GLU A 622 32.36 27.84 -13.53
CA GLU A 622 31.23 28.42 -14.27
C GLU A 622 30.50 27.36 -15.10
N MET A 623 31.25 26.40 -15.67
CA MET A 623 30.69 25.32 -16.47
C MET A 623 29.92 24.32 -15.60
N ASP A 624 30.39 24.03 -14.38
CA ASP A 624 29.72 23.13 -13.45
C ASP A 624 28.33 23.64 -13.03
N ILE A 625 28.22 24.96 -12.79
CA ILE A 625 26.94 25.63 -12.58
C ILE A 625 26.05 25.47 -13.84
N ALA A 626 26.62 25.61 -15.04
CA ALA A 626 25.87 25.44 -16.28
C ALA A 626 25.35 23.99 -16.43
N VAL A 627 26.14 22.97 -16.11
CA VAL A 627 25.71 21.56 -16.14
C VAL A 627 24.49 21.34 -15.26
N SER A 628 24.49 21.92 -14.05
CA SER A 628 23.36 21.83 -13.13
C SER A 628 22.09 22.50 -13.70
N LEU A 629 22.23 23.59 -14.44
CA LEU A 629 21.10 24.25 -15.12
C LEU A 629 20.63 23.51 -16.38
N TYR A 630 21.53 22.81 -17.08
CA TYR A 630 21.16 21.95 -18.22
C TYR A 630 20.41 20.70 -17.77
N LYS A 631 20.67 20.23 -16.54
CA LYS A 631 19.87 19.19 -15.87
C LYS A 631 18.46 19.72 -15.61
N HIS A 632 18.33 20.85 -14.91
CA HIS A 632 17.04 21.43 -14.54
C HIS A 632 17.05 22.96 -14.70
N PRO A 633 16.39 23.53 -15.72
CA PRO A 633 16.37 24.97 -15.95
C PRO A 633 15.60 25.70 -14.84
N LEU A 634 16.07 26.87 -14.42
CA LEU A 634 15.36 27.66 -13.42
C LEU A 634 14.00 28.20 -13.88
N ASP A 635 13.66 28.07 -15.16
CA ASP A 635 12.33 28.46 -15.65
C ASP A 635 11.24 27.43 -15.25
N ASP A 636 11.65 26.24 -14.77
CA ASP A 636 10.84 25.19 -14.10
C ASP A 636 10.81 25.36 -12.55
N GLU A 637 11.32 26.47 -11.99
CA GLU A 637 11.42 26.77 -10.53
C GLU A 637 10.09 26.86 -9.74
N ARG A 638 8.96 26.41 -10.27
CA ARG A 638 7.75 26.32 -9.43
C ARG A 638 7.86 25.09 -8.55
N VAL A 639 8.00 25.30 -7.25
CA VAL A 639 8.15 24.22 -6.29
C VAL A 639 6.84 23.40 -6.26
N PRO A 640 6.90 22.07 -6.47
CA PRO A 640 5.71 21.24 -6.47
C PRO A 640 5.10 21.15 -5.08
N VAL A 641 3.78 21.15 -5.02
CA VAL A 641 2.92 20.95 -3.84
C VAL A 641 2.09 19.70 -4.12
N ASN A 642 2.57 18.56 -3.62
CA ASN A 642 2.08 17.23 -3.96
C ASN A 642 0.89 16.80 -3.10
N ILE A 643 -0.21 16.40 -3.72
CA ILE A 643 -1.43 15.91 -3.07
C ILE A 643 -1.61 14.42 -3.39
N LEU A 644 -1.72 13.59 -2.36
CA LEU A 644 -2.01 12.17 -2.55
C LEU A 644 -3.52 11.97 -2.65
N SER A 645 -4.00 11.38 -3.74
CA SER A 645 -5.43 11.34 -4.06
C SER A 645 -5.95 9.94 -4.41
N PRO A 646 -6.05 9.00 -3.44
CA PRO A 646 -6.80 7.76 -3.64
C PRO A 646 -8.27 8.09 -3.98
N MET A 647 -8.79 7.49 -5.05
CA MET A 647 -10.19 7.64 -5.44
C MET A 647 -10.75 6.32 -6.00
N PRO A 648 -12.02 5.97 -5.75
CA PRO A 648 -12.60 4.74 -6.28
C PRO A 648 -12.95 4.89 -7.76
N PHE A 649 -12.17 4.32 -8.66
CA PHE A 649 -12.52 4.18 -10.08
C PHE A 649 -13.22 2.85 -10.35
N THR A 650 -12.93 1.82 -9.56
CA THR A 650 -13.63 0.53 -9.59
C THR A 650 -14.26 0.22 -8.23
N GLY A 651 -14.86 -0.96 -8.09
CA GLY A 651 -15.56 -1.38 -6.88
C GLY A 651 -17.04 -0.98 -6.82
N THR A 652 -17.60 -0.95 -5.61
CA THR A 652 -19.03 -0.75 -5.35
C THR A 652 -19.51 0.65 -5.76
N THR A 653 -18.69 1.67 -5.53
CA THR A 653 -19.08 3.08 -5.75
C THR A 653 -17.99 3.89 -6.47
N PRO A 654 -17.98 3.93 -7.82
CA PRO A 654 -16.88 4.53 -8.59
C PRO A 654 -16.94 6.07 -8.66
N PHE A 655 -16.85 6.77 -7.53
CA PHE A 655 -16.87 8.24 -7.44
C PHE A 655 -15.70 8.92 -8.15
N GLY A 656 -14.56 8.24 -8.25
CA GLY A 656 -13.27 8.79 -8.66
C GLY A 656 -13.27 9.42 -10.04
N PHE A 657 -14.02 8.88 -11.00
CA PHE A 657 -14.11 9.47 -12.34
C PHE A 657 -14.65 10.91 -12.31
N THR A 658 -15.67 11.18 -11.47
CA THR A 658 -16.26 12.52 -11.38
C THR A 658 -15.36 13.48 -10.60
N LEU A 659 -14.84 13.00 -9.46
CA LEU A 659 -14.02 13.81 -8.56
C LEU A 659 -12.64 14.14 -9.15
N SER A 660 -12.02 13.22 -9.88
CA SER A 660 -10.73 13.43 -10.53
C SER A 660 -10.78 14.53 -11.60
N ILE A 661 -11.81 14.53 -12.46
CA ILE A 661 -12.01 15.62 -13.45
C ILE A 661 -12.20 16.97 -12.76
N SER A 662 -13.02 17.02 -11.70
CA SER A 662 -13.24 18.23 -10.89
C SER A 662 -11.94 18.76 -10.28
N GLN A 663 -11.13 17.85 -9.71
CA GLN A 663 -9.82 18.16 -9.14
C GLN A 663 -8.85 18.71 -10.21
N MET A 664 -8.74 18.06 -11.36
CA MET A 664 -7.83 18.47 -12.42
C MET A 664 -8.16 19.84 -13.02
N VAL A 665 -9.46 20.12 -13.25
CA VAL A 665 -9.90 21.45 -13.72
C VAL A 665 -9.52 22.54 -12.71
N ALA A 666 -9.69 22.29 -11.41
CA ALA A 666 -9.31 23.25 -10.37
C ALA A 666 -7.79 23.49 -10.30
N MET A 667 -7.00 22.41 -10.37
CA MET A 667 -5.54 22.51 -10.37
C MET A 667 -5.02 23.28 -11.59
N GLU A 668 -5.57 23.06 -12.79
CA GLU A 668 -5.18 23.80 -13.99
C GLU A 668 -5.41 25.31 -13.82
N ILE A 669 -6.58 25.71 -13.32
CA ILE A 669 -6.91 27.14 -13.12
C ILE A 669 -5.93 27.76 -12.11
N ILE A 670 -5.64 27.08 -11.00
CA ILE A 670 -4.73 27.59 -9.96
C ILE A 670 -3.29 27.67 -10.48
N ASN A 671 -2.80 26.60 -11.12
CA ASN A 671 -1.44 26.47 -11.61
C ASN A 671 -1.12 27.47 -12.72
N ASN A 672 -2.07 27.69 -13.64
CA ASN A 672 -1.92 28.68 -14.71
C ASN A 672 -2.09 30.11 -14.19
N GLY A 673 -3.00 30.32 -13.23
CA GLY A 673 -3.30 31.64 -12.69
C GLY A 673 -2.16 32.23 -11.87
N GLN A 674 -1.43 31.41 -11.08
CA GLN A 674 -0.36 31.85 -10.17
C GLN A 674 -0.77 33.02 -9.24
N ILE A 675 -2.07 33.18 -8.99
CA ILE A 675 -2.63 34.18 -8.06
C ILE A 675 -2.66 33.62 -6.64
N LEU A 676 -3.04 32.34 -6.51
CA LEU A 676 -3.25 31.71 -5.22
C LEU A 676 -1.94 31.22 -4.58
N LEU A 677 -1.07 30.61 -5.40
CA LEU A 677 0.23 30.06 -4.99
C LEU A 677 1.33 30.51 -5.96
N PRO A 678 1.80 31.78 -5.89
CA PRO A 678 2.85 32.27 -6.79
C PRO A 678 4.18 31.53 -6.53
N GLY A 679 4.79 30.99 -7.59
CA GLY A 679 6.06 30.26 -7.49
C GLY A 679 5.93 28.80 -7.04
N TYR A 680 4.71 28.28 -6.96
CA TYR A 680 4.43 26.87 -6.65
C TYR A 680 3.48 26.27 -7.70
N VAL A 681 3.47 24.94 -7.81
CA VAL A 681 2.58 24.19 -8.69
C VAL A 681 1.91 23.05 -7.91
N LEU A 682 0.58 22.96 -7.96
CA LEU A 682 -0.15 21.84 -7.38
C LEU A 682 -0.01 20.62 -8.30
N ALA A 683 0.42 19.50 -7.74
CA ALA A 683 0.43 18.21 -8.40
C ALA A 683 -0.40 17.23 -7.58
N SER A 684 -1.05 16.28 -8.25
CA SER A 684 -1.79 15.23 -7.55
C SER A 684 -1.53 13.88 -8.20
N GLU A 685 -1.23 12.89 -7.37
CA GLU A 685 -1.18 11.50 -7.77
C GLU A 685 -2.52 10.83 -7.45
N THR A 686 -3.22 10.39 -8.48
CA THR A 686 -4.54 9.75 -8.36
C THR A 686 -4.45 8.28 -8.74
N PHE A 687 -4.98 7.40 -7.90
CA PHE A 687 -5.02 5.96 -8.15
C PHE A 687 -6.32 5.35 -7.63
N ASP A 688 -6.63 4.16 -8.12
CA ASP A 688 -7.85 3.43 -7.75
C ASP A 688 -7.73 2.83 -6.35
N ASP A 689 -8.60 3.23 -5.43
CA ASP A 689 -8.71 2.58 -4.11
C ASP A 689 -9.72 1.42 -4.09
N GLN A 690 -10.41 1.19 -5.22
CA GLN A 690 -11.42 0.15 -5.42
C GLN A 690 -12.58 0.17 -4.42
N CYS A 691 -12.73 1.26 -3.65
CA CYS A 691 -13.64 1.33 -2.52
C CYS A 691 -13.43 0.21 -1.49
N ASP A 692 -12.20 -0.32 -1.38
CA ASP A 692 -11.83 -1.44 -0.50
C ASP A 692 -10.84 -0.98 0.57
N ALA A 693 -11.17 -1.24 1.83
CA ALA A 693 -10.42 -0.68 2.96
C ALA A 693 -8.98 -1.18 3.03
N ASP A 694 -8.75 -2.47 2.80
CA ASP A 694 -7.44 -3.11 2.88
C ASP A 694 -6.57 -2.73 1.68
N TYR A 695 -7.14 -2.78 0.48
CA TYR A 695 -6.45 -2.43 -0.75
C TYR A 695 -6.11 -0.93 -0.77
N GLY A 696 -7.10 -0.07 -0.53
CA GLY A 696 -6.92 1.38 -0.48
C GLY A 696 -5.87 1.79 0.56
N GLN A 697 -5.90 1.18 1.74
CA GLN A 697 -4.88 1.40 2.78
C GLN A 697 -3.47 1.02 2.31
N ARG A 698 -3.30 -0.15 1.70
CA ARG A 698 -1.99 -0.60 1.21
C ARG A 698 -1.45 0.31 0.11
N GLN A 699 -2.31 0.72 -0.82
CA GLN A 699 -1.92 1.63 -1.90
C GLN A 699 -1.53 3.01 -1.35
N VAL A 700 -2.27 3.54 -0.37
CA VAL A 700 -1.89 4.79 0.31
C VAL A 700 -0.53 4.64 0.97
N LEU A 701 -0.27 3.57 1.73
CA LEU A 701 1.03 3.35 2.37
C LEU A 701 2.18 3.20 1.37
N ASP A 702 1.96 2.48 0.27
CA ASP A 702 2.92 2.31 -0.82
C ASP A 702 3.33 3.66 -1.43
N LYS A 703 2.33 4.50 -1.77
CA LYS A 703 2.56 5.83 -2.33
C LYS A 703 3.10 6.84 -1.33
N MET A 704 2.77 6.70 -0.05
CA MET A 704 3.33 7.55 1.00
C MET A 704 4.85 7.39 1.14
N ALA A 705 5.42 6.27 0.69
CA ALA A 705 6.87 6.04 0.72
C ALA A 705 7.62 6.64 -0.48
N SER A 706 6.92 7.01 -1.58
CA SER A 706 7.58 7.40 -2.84
C SER A 706 7.88 8.88 -2.96
N GLU A 707 7.09 9.77 -2.33
CA GLU A 707 7.26 11.22 -2.40
C GLU A 707 6.86 11.91 -1.08
N SER A 708 7.18 13.20 -0.96
CA SER A 708 6.67 14.05 0.12
C SER A 708 5.28 14.59 -0.21
N TRP A 709 4.31 14.39 0.69
CA TRP A 709 2.89 14.73 0.47
C TRP A 709 2.42 15.85 1.40
N ILE A 710 1.70 16.83 0.87
CA ILE A 710 1.18 17.97 1.65
C ILE A 710 -0.14 17.63 2.36
N ALA A 711 -0.91 16.73 1.78
CA ALA A 711 -2.20 16.26 2.26
C ALA A 711 -2.59 14.95 1.58
N LEU A 712 -3.41 14.15 2.26
CA LEU A 712 -4.21 13.09 1.64
C LEU A 712 -5.56 13.71 1.25
N GLY A 713 -5.81 13.91 -0.03
CA GLY A 713 -7.02 14.55 -0.55
C GLY A 713 -7.67 13.71 -1.64
N GLY A 714 -8.88 13.19 -1.45
CA GLY A 714 -9.57 12.43 -2.49
C GLY A 714 -10.32 11.18 -2.04
N VAL A 715 -9.96 10.63 -0.88
CA VAL A 715 -10.61 9.43 -0.33
C VAL A 715 -12.12 9.68 -0.24
N SER A 716 -12.92 8.76 -0.78
CA SER A 716 -14.36 9.01 -0.97
C SER A 716 -15.27 7.91 -0.43
N CYS A 717 -14.77 6.68 -0.30
CA CYS A 717 -15.51 5.58 0.33
C CYS A 717 -15.31 5.57 1.85
N ALA A 718 -16.40 5.40 2.61
CA ALA A 718 -16.37 5.54 4.07
C ALA A 718 -15.41 4.56 4.76
N GLU A 719 -15.33 3.31 4.31
CA GLU A 719 -14.43 2.31 4.91
C GLU A 719 -12.95 2.62 4.62
N VAL A 720 -12.63 3.10 3.41
CA VAL A 720 -11.28 3.59 3.08
C VAL A 720 -10.93 4.84 3.88
N CYS A 721 -11.90 5.75 4.10
CA CYS A 721 -11.70 6.90 4.96
C CYS A 721 -11.37 6.50 6.40
N LYS A 722 -12.06 5.50 6.96
CA LYS A 722 -11.77 5.00 8.31
C LYS A 722 -10.36 4.38 8.38
N SER A 723 -10.01 3.53 7.43
CA SER A 723 -8.71 2.83 7.45
C SER A 723 -7.52 3.78 7.22
N THR A 724 -7.66 4.79 6.37
CA THR A 724 -6.59 5.76 6.06
C THR A 724 -6.49 6.90 7.07
N ALA A 725 -7.57 7.25 7.79
CA ALA A 725 -7.55 8.31 8.79
C ALA A 725 -6.59 8.03 9.96
N GLY A 726 -6.48 6.77 10.40
CA GLY A 726 -5.53 6.41 11.46
C GLY A 726 -4.06 6.54 11.02
N ILE A 727 -3.76 6.12 9.80
CA ILE A 727 -2.41 6.20 9.22
C ILE A 727 -1.98 7.65 9.01
N THR A 728 -2.86 8.47 8.47
CA THR A 728 -2.55 9.87 8.20
C THR A 728 -2.31 10.67 9.48
N ASP A 729 -2.99 10.35 10.58
CA ASP A 729 -2.68 10.93 11.89
C ASP A 729 -1.29 10.50 12.40
N ALA A 730 -0.97 9.21 12.32
CA ALA A 730 0.35 8.69 12.72
C ALA A 730 1.49 9.35 11.94
N LEU A 731 1.29 9.57 10.63
CA LEU A 731 2.24 10.20 9.72
C LEU A 731 2.15 11.74 9.70
N ARG A 732 1.27 12.33 10.52
CA ARG A 732 1.03 13.78 10.60
C ARG A 732 0.72 14.41 9.24
N LEU A 733 -0.01 13.68 8.40
CA LEU A 733 -0.51 14.13 7.12
C LEU A 733 -1.97 14.62 7.29
N PRO A 734 -2.33 15.85 6.90
CA PRO A 734 -3.72 16.29 6.94
C PRO A 734 -4.57 15.46 5.97
N SER A 735 -5.70 14.92 6.46
CA SER A 735 -6.61 14.10 5.65
C SER A 735 -7.90 14.84 5.34
N LEU A 736 -8.19 15.03 4.05
CA LEU A 736 -9.36 15.70 3.53
C LEU A 736 -10.11 14.80 2.54
N SER A 737 -11.16 14.15 3.01
CA SER A 737 -12.06 13.38 2.16
C SER A 737 -12.92 14.29 1.28
N TYR A 738 -13.12 13.88 0.03
CA TYR A 738 -14.02 14.58 -0.89
C TYR A 738 -15.48 14.13 -0.77
N GLU A 739 -15.77 12.99 -0.14
CA GLU A 739 -17.15 12.52 0.09
C GLU A 739 -17.30 11.87 1.48
N CYS A 740 -17.14 10.55 1.61
CA CYS A 740 -17.26 9.78 2.87
C CYS A 740 -18.47 10.15 3.75
N ALA A 741 -19.58 10.53 3.12
CA ALA A 741 -20.78 11.04 3.78
C ALA A 741 -21.61 9.95 4.51
N SER A 742 -21.40 8.68 4.18
CA SER A 742 -22.24 7.56 4.63
C SER A 742 -21.92 7.03 6.04
N SER A 743 -20.81 7.43 6.65
CA SER A 743 -20.41 6.98 7.99
C SER A 743 -20.52 8.11 9.03
N GLU A 744 -21.27 7.87 10.10
CA GLU A 744 -21.39 8.83 11.21
C GLU A 744 -20.17 8.80 12.14
N ASP A 745 -19.46 7.67 12.23
CA ASP A 745 -18.28 7.52 13.09
C ASP A 745 -17.17 8.52 12.74
N LEU A 746 -17.06 8.87 11.45
CA LEU A 746 -16.05 9.81 10.93
C LEU A 746 -16.25 11.25 11.44
N ALA A 747 -17.41 11.56 12.02
CA ALA A 747 -17.65 12.86 12.66
C ALA A 747 -16.95 12.98 14.04
N ASP A 748 -16.55 11.87 14.65
CA ASP A 748 -15.91 11.84 15.97
C ASP A 748 -14.46 12.32 15.90
N THR A 749 -14.19 13.48 16.49
CA THR A 749 -12.87 14.10 16.53
C THR A 749 -11.90 13.43 17.51
N ASP A 750 -12.40 12.63 18.47
CA ASP A 750 -11.56 11.90 19.41
C ASP A 750 -11.02 10.61 18.77
N ILE A 751 -11.80 9.99 17.90
CA ILE A 751 -11.41 8.79 17.14
C ILE A 751 -10.60 9.16 15.89
N TYR A 752 -11.01 10.23 15.18
CA TYR A 752 -10.35 10.67 13.95
C TYR A 752 -9.87 12.14 14.08
N PRO A 753 -8.80 12.38 14.85
CA PRO A 753 -8.36 13.72 15.22
C PRO A 753 -7.77 14.55 14.08
N ALA A 754 -7.44 13.93 12.94
CA ALA A 754 -6.90 14.60 11.76
C ALA A 754 -7.77 14.53 10.50
N PHE A 755 -8.89 13.80 10.57
CA PHE A 755 -9.79 13.61 9.44
C PHE A 755 -10.72 14.80 9.25
N SER A 756 -10.98 15.18 8.01
CA SER A 756 -12.03 16.12 7.65
C SER A 756 -12.69 15.66 6.34
N ARG A 757 -13.97 15.99 6.14
CA ARG A 757 -14.69 15.65 4.91
C ARG A 757 -15.47 16.82 4.33
N LEU A 758 -15.56 16.85 3.00
CA LEU A 758 -16.42 17.76 2.24
C LEU A 758 -17.81 17.16 1.97
N GLY A 759 -17.93 15.84 1.90
CA GLY A 759 -19.23 15.20 1.73
C GLY A 759 -20.16 15.49 2.90
N THR A 760 -21.39 15.87 2.58
CA THR A 760 -22.40 16.25 3.57
C THR A 760 -22.99 15.01 4.23
N SER A 761 -22.82 14.88 5.56
CA SER A 761 -23.40 13.78 6.36
C SER A 761 -24.90 13.60 6.11
N PHE A 762 -25.33 12.35 6.02
CA PHE A 762 -26.74 11.98 5.87
C PHE A 762 -27.52 11.93 7.20
N ARG A 763 -26.91 12.29 8.34
CA ARG A 763 -27.53 12.27 9.68
C ARG A 763 -28.92 12.90 9.75
N LEU A 764 -29.12 14.02 9.04
CA LEU A 764 -30.37 14.77 9.04
C LEU A 764 -31.37 14.29 7.96
N ALA A 765 -31.01 13.32 7.12
CA ALA A 765 -31.88 12.80 6.05
C ALA A 765 -33.24 12.28 6.54
N PRO A 766 -33.37 11.62 7.73
CA PRO A 766 -34.69 11.21 8.24
C PRO A 766 -35.67 12.37 8.44
N SER A 767 -35.19 13.60 8.63
CA SER A 767 -36.08 14.78 8.81
C SER A 767 -36.89 15.10 7.55
N ALA A 768 -36.35 14.84 6.34
CA ALA A 768 -37.10 14.97 5.09
C ALA A 768 -38.29 14.01 5.03
N VAL A 769 -38.10 12.77 5.51
CA VAL A 769 -39.16 11.77 5.55
C VAL A 769 -40.24 12.16 6.55
N LEU A 770 -39.85 12.72 7.71
CA LEU A 770 -40.78 13.22 8.72
C LEU A 770 -41.58 14.44 8.28
N GLU A 771 -41.01 15.30 7.43
CA GLU A 771 -41.73 16.43 6.82
C GLU A 771 -42.74 15.95 5.77
N LEU A 772 -42.35 14.98 4.93
CA LEU A 772 -43.21 14.45 3.87
C LEU A 772 -44.33 13.55 4.40
N ALA A 773 -44.10 12.82 5.49
CA ALA A 773 -45.00 11.78 5.97
C ALA A 773 -46.43 12.26 6.31
N PRO A 774 -46.65 13.40 7.00
CA PRO A 774 -47.99 13.91 7.27
C PRO A 774 -48.75 14.31 6.01
N TRP A 775 -48.05 14.90 5.02
CA TRP A 775 -48.65 15.31 3.75
C TRP A 775 -49.03 14.10 2.88
N ALA A 776 -48.19 13.06 2.90
CA ALA A 776 -48.35 11.84 2.13
C ALA A 776 -49.16 10.74 2.85
N GLU A 777 -49.66 11.03 4.06
CA GLU A 777 -50.40 10.11 4.93
C GLU A 777 -49.63 8.82 5.27
N TRP A 778 -48.31 8.91 5.42
CA TRP A 778 -47.47 7.78 5.82
C TRP A 778 -47.51 7.58 7.34
N TRP A 779 -47.78 6.34 7.76
CA TRP A 779 -47.82 5.94 9.18
C TRP A 779 -46.86 4.79 9.52
N GLU A 780 -46.33 4.11 8.50
CA GLU A 780 -45.35 3.04 8.64
C GLU A 780 -44.35 3.07 7.47
N ILE A 781 -43.08 2.82 7.78
CA ILE A 781 -41.98 2.69 6.80
C ILE A 781 -41.29 1.34 6.98
N LEU A 782 -41.08 0.63 5.86
CA LEU A 782 -40.21 -0.53 5.80
C LEU A 782 -38.80 -0.08 5.43
N VAL A 783 -37.80 -0.45 6.22
CA VAL A 783 -36.39 -0.27 5.89
C VAL A 783 -35.87 -1.55 5.26
N VAL A 784 -35.28 -1.47 4.08
CA VAL A 784 -34.53 -2.56 3.45
C VAL A 784 -33.07 -2.16 3.37
N SER A 785 -32.18 -3.04 3.82
CA SER A 785 -30.75 -2.78 3.83
C SER A 785 -29.95 -4.00 3.42
N GLU A 786 -28.75 -3.76 2.92
CA GLU A 786 -27.74 -4.81 2.84
C GLU A 786 -27.26 -5.19 4.27
N PRO A 787 -27.01 -6.48 4.58
CA PRO A 787 -26.57 -6.91 5.90
C PRO A 787 -25.05 -6.70 6.14
N ALA A 788 -24.49 -5.61 5.62
CA ALA A 788 -23.16 -5.11 5.99
C ALA A 788 -23.21 -4.37 7.34
N THR A 789 -22.13 -4.42 8.13
CA THR A 789 -22.11 -3.93 9.52
C THR A 789 -22.49 -2.44 9.63
N ASP A 790 -21.94 -1.60 8.75
CA ASP A 790 -22.20 -0.17 8.66
C ASP A 790 -23.66 0.15 8.26
N MET A 791 -24.20 -0.58 7.28
CA MET A 791 -25.58 -0.43 6.81
C MET A 791 -26.60 -0.88 7.86
N VAL A 792 -26.26 -1.90 8.66
CA VAL A 792 -27.10 -2.36 9.79
C VAL A 792 -27.17 -1.30 10.89
N ASP A 793 -26.06 -0.65 11.22
CA ASP A 793 -26.03 0.39 12.23
C ASP A 793 -26.67 1.70 11.76
N LEU A 794 -26.52 2.03 10.48
CA LEU A 794 -27.25 3.13 9.83
C LEU A 794 -28.76 2.87 9.84
N ALA A 795 -29.19 1.65 9.51
CA ALA A 795 -30.60 1.25 9.56
C ALA A 795 -31.19 1.39 10.97
N LYS A 796 -30.46 0.99 12.02
CA LYS A 796 -30.90 1.20 13.42
C LYS A 796 -31.07 2.69 13.74
N THR A 797 -30.08 3.51 13.36
CA THR A 797 -30.07 4.95 13.61
C THR A 797 -31.26 5.65 12.96
N TYR A 798 -31.49 5.39 11.67
CA TYR A 798 -32.61 5.99 10.95
C TYR A 798 -33.96 5.52 11.45
N ARG A 799 -34.10 4.24 11.79
CA ARG A 799 -35.33 3.73 12.42
C ARG A 799 -35.63 4.45 13.73
N SER A 800 -34.62 4.60 14.60
CA SER A 800 -34.78 5.32 15.85
C SER A 800 -35.23 6.77 15.63
N ALA A 801 -34.67 7.46 14.63
CA ALA A 801 -35.05 8.84 14.29
C ALA A 801 -36.51 8.92 13.77
N LEU A 802 -36.89 8.02 12.87
CA LEU A 802 -38.25 7.96 12.31
C LEU A 802 -39.31 7.61 13.36
N GLU A 803 -39.01 6.65 14.25
CA GLU A 803 -39.88 6.26 15.37
C GLU A 803 -40.04 7.39 16.38
N GLY A 804 -38.96 8.12 16.68
CA GLY A 804 -38.99 9.31 17.51
C GLY A 804 -39.90 10.41 16.94
N GLY A 805 -40.00 10.49 15.61
CA GLY A 805 -40.92 11.38 14.89
C GLY A 805 -42.36 10.86 14.74
N GLY A 806 -42.69 9.68 15.28
CA GLY A 806 -44.04 9.14 15.31
C GLY A 806 -44.41 8.15 14.19
N LEU A 807 -43.44 7.68 13.41
CA LEU A 807 -43.65 6.65 12.37
C LEU A 807 -43.38 5.24 12.91
N ALA A 808 -44.20 4.25 12.53
CA ALA A 808 -43.86 2.85 12.79
C ALA A 808 -42.77 2.38 11.82
N THR A 809 -41.80 1.58 12.28
CA THR A 809 -40.77 1.02 11.39
C THR A 809 -40.66 -0.50 11.48
N SER A 810 -40.29 -1.12 10.37
CA SER A 810 -39.91 -2.54 10.27
C SER A 810 -38.68 -2.67 9.37
N SER A 811 -37.94 -3.79 9.44
CA SER A 811 -36.75 -3.99 8.62
C SER A 811 -36.69 -5.36 7.95
N LEU A 812 -36.11 -5.41 6.76
CA LEU A 812 -35.69 -6.63 6.07
C LEU A 812 -34.28 -6.41 5.51
N SER A 813 -33.56 -7.50 5.24
CA SER A 813 -32.22 -7.44 4.65
C SER A 813 -31.96 -8.64 3.75
N ALA A 814 -31.18 -8.42 2.69
CA ALA A 814 -30.67 -9.45 1.78
C ALA A 814 -29.35 -8.95 1.18
N PHE A 815 -28.45 -9.83 0.76
CA PHE A 815 -27.23 -9.43 0.04
C PHE A 815 -27.54 -9.19 -1.44
N ALA A 816 -26.79 -8.28 -2.09
CA ALA A 816 -27.01 -7.96 -3.51
C ALA A 816 -26.63 -9.11 -4.46
N ASP A 817 -25.71 -9.99 -4.06
CA ASP A 817 -25.25 -11.15 -4.83
C ASP A 817 -26.17 -12.39 -4.69
N ASP A 818 -26.99 -12.44 -3.65
CA ASP A 818 -28.03 -13.46 -3.47
C ASP A 818 -29.38 -13.01 -4.04
N PHE A 819 -29.54 -13.19 -5.34
CA PHE A 819 -30.77 -12.82 -6.04
C PHE A 819 -32.02 -13.55 -5.52
N GLN A 820 -31.88 -14.80 -5.05
CA GLN A 820 -33.01 -15.56 -4.53
C GLN A 820 -33.47 -15.00 -3.18
N ALA A 821 -32.53 -14.67 -2.28
CA ALA A 821 -32.86 -13.98 -1.03
C ALA A 821 -33.49 -12.60 -1.28
N MET A 822 -33.02 -11.86 -2.30
CA MET A 822 -33.65 -10.61 -2.74
C MET A 822 -35.09 -10.80 -3.20
N GLN A 823 -35.38 -11.85 -3.98
CA GLN A 823 -36.74 -12.20 -4.39
C GLN A 823 -37.62 -12.56 -3.19
N ASP A 824 -37.10 -13.33 -2.23
CA ASP A 824 -37.83 -13.71 -1.03
C ASP A 824 -38.15 -12.49 -0.14
N MET A 825 -37.19 -11.57 -0.02
CA MET A 825 -37.37 -10.29 0.67
C MET A 825 -38.48 -9.46 -0.01
N VAL A 826 -38.41 -9.28 -1.32
CA VAL A 826 -39.45 -8.57 -2.10
C VAL A 826 -40.80 -9.27 -2.02
N GLN A 827 -40.82 -10.61 -2.00
CA GLN A 827 -42.04 -11.38 -1.79
C GLN A 827 -42.63 -11.11 -0.40
N ALA A 828 -41.80 -10.93 0.63
CA ALA A 828 -42.24 -10.50 1.95
C ALA A 828 -42.79 -9.06 1.92
N VAL A 829 -42.19 -8.13 1.17
CA VAL A 829 -42.75 -6.77 0.93
C VAL A 829 -44.16 -6.88 0.37
N LYS A 830 -44.33 -7.69 -0.68
CA LYS A 830 -45.62 -7.94 -1.35
C LYS A 830 -46.65 -8.57 -0.42
N ASN A 831 -46.27 -9.63 0.31
CA ASN A 831 -47.16 -10.39 1.19
C ASN A 831 -47.61 -9.56 2.40
N ASN A 832 -46.71 -8.77 2.97
CA ASN A 832 -47.01 -7.90 4.10
C ASN A 832 -47.62 -6.54 3.69
N LYS A 833 -47.92 -6.36 2.39
CA LYS A 833 -48.53 -5.15 1.83
C LYS A 833 -47.77 -3.87 2.20
N LYS A 834 -46.43 -3.94 2.30
CA LYS A 834 -45.59 -2.77 2.58
C LYS A 834 -45.53 -1.88 1.35
N ARG A 835 -45.67 -0.56 1.53
CA ARG A 835 -45.85 0.42 0.45
C ARG A 835 -44.80 1.53 0.42
N ILE A 836 -44.26 1.90 1.58
CA ILE A 836 -43.21 2.90 1.72
C ILE A 836 -41.94 2.18 2.12
N VAL A 837 -40.95 2.20 1.24
CA VAL A 837 -39.72 1.43 1.39
C VAL A 837 -38.53 2.38 1.37
N LEU A 838 -37.85 2.47 2.52
CA LEU A 838 -36.56 3.15 2.65
C LEU A 838 -35.45 2.16 2.33
N VAL A 839 -34.67 2.46 1.30
CA VAL A 839 -33.57 1.64 0.78
C VAL A 839 -32.25 2.20 1.30
N LEU A 840 -31.48 1.36 2.00
CA LEU A 840 -30.13 1.66 2.48
C LEU A 840 -29.15 0.69 1.82
N GLY A 841 -28.54 1.14 0.73
CA GLY A 841 -27.59 0.38 -0.07
C GLY A 841 -27.11 1.21 -1.26
N ASP A 842 -26.07 0.72 -1.92
CA ASP A 842 -25.45 1.35 -3.07
C ASP A 842 -26.27 1.17 -4.37
N GLU A 843 -25.72 1.64 -5.49
CA GLU A 843 -26.40 1.55 -6.79
C GLU A 843 -26.61 0.09 -7.27
N PRO A 844 -25.61 -0.81 -7.21
CA PRO A 844 -25.80 -2.24 -7.47
C PRO A 844 -26.93 -2.88 -6.64
N PHE A 845 -26.94 -2.67 -5.32
CA PHE A 845 -27.98 -3.19 -4.43
C PHE A 845 -29.37 -2.74 -4.87
N TYR A 846 -29.52 -1.44 -5.18
CA TYR A 846 -30.80 -0.86 -5.57
C TYR A 846 -31.26 -1.37 -6.95
N GLN A 847 -30.35 -1.54 -7.91
CA GLN A 847 -30.67 -2.13 -9.21
C GLN A 847 -31.17 -3.57 -9.06
N THR A 848 -30.50 -4.39 -8.25
CA THR A 848 -30.90 -5.77 -7.97
C THR A 848 -32.26 -5.84 -7.27
N LEU A 849 -32.51 -4.97 -6.29
CA LEU A 849 -33.78 -4.85 -5.59
C LEU A 849 -34.94 -4.53 -6.55
N LEU A 850 -34.76 -3.57 -7.47
CA LEU A 850 -35.76 -3.22 -8.48
C LEU A 850 -35.98 -4.36 -9.48
N CYS A 851 -34.91 -5.07 -9.85
CA CYS A 851 -35.00 -6.26 -10.69
C CYS A 851 -35.82 -7.37 -10.01
N ALA A 852 -35.54 -7.66 -8.73
CA ALA A 852 -36.33 -8.61 -7.94
C ALA A 852 -37.80 -8.17 -7.81
N ALA A 853 -38.06 -6.87 -7.58
CA ALA A 853 -39.40 -6.28 -7.58
C ALA A 853 -40.14 -6.49 -8.90
N LYS A 854 -39.44 -6.39 -10.03
CA LYS A 854 -39.99 -6.68 -11.35
C LYS A 854 -40.34 -8.16 -11.50
N VAL A 855 -39.44 -9.07 -11.11
CA VAL A 855 -39.63 -10.52 -11.28
C VAL A 855 -40.75 -11.06 -10.38
N VAL A 856 -40.87 -10.55 -9.15
CA VAL A 856 -41.94 -10.92 -8.20
C VAL A 856 -43.29 -10.28 -8.57
N ASP A 857 -43.32 -9.45 -9.62
CA ASP A 857 -44.50 -8.70 -10.06
C ASP A 857 -45.07 -7.85 -8.91
N LEU A 858 -44.20 -7.07 -8.25
CA LEU A 858 -44.59 -6.19 -7.16
C LEU A 858 -45.58 -5.14 -7.69
N SER A 859 -46.75 -5.04 -7.04
CA SER A 859 -47.85 -4.22 -7.54
C SER A 859 -47.49 -2.72 -7.63
N PRO A 860 -48.02 -1.97 -8.61
CA PRO A 860 -47.85 -0.51 -8.70
C PRO A 860 -48.25 0.21 -7.41
N GLY A 861 -47.60 1.35 -7.13
CA GLY A 861 -47.84 2.18 -5.95
C GLY A 861 -46.92 1.87 -4.75
N ILE A 862 -45.67 1.51 -5.01
CA ILE A 862 -44.59 1.51 -4.00
C ILE A 862 -43.88 2.85 -4.09
N THR A 863 -43.67 3.50 -2.95
CA THR A 863 -42.80 4.67 -2.84
C THR A 863 -41.44 4.21 -2.35
N TRP A 864 -40.44 4.35 -3.21
CA TRP A 864 -39.04 4.13 -2.85
C TRP A 864 -38.42 5.42 -2.33
N ILE A 865 -37.77 5.33 -1.18
CA ILE A 865 -36.98 6.41 -0.59
C ILE A 865 -35.56 5.88 -0.48
N SER A 866 -34.56 6.65 -0.90
CA SER A 866 -33.14 6.29 -0.77
C SER A 866 -32.34 7.44 -0.17
N MET A 867 -31.22 7.10 0.48
CA MET A 867 -30.34 8.05 1.14
C MET A 867 -28.90 7.77 0.74
N HIS A 868 -28.53 8.11 -0.50
CA HIS A 868 -27.19 7.88 -1.04
C HIS A 868 -26.89 8.79 -2.25
N SER A 869 -25.60 8.97 -2.56
CA SER A 869 -25.13 9.65 -3.77
C SER A 869 -25.14 8.67 -4.95
N PHE A 870 -25.93 8.96 -5.99
CA PHE A 870 -26.07 8.09 -7.18
C PHE A 870 -25.60 8.77 -8.46
N ARG A 871 -25.20 7.99 -9.46
CA ARG A 871 -24.89 8.52 -10.80
C ARG A 871 -26.14 9.13 -11.43
N ARG A 872 -25.95 10.19 -12.22
CA ARG A 872 -27.05 10.81 -12.96
C ARG A 872 -27.75 9.77 -13.81
N SER A 873 -29.08 9.65 -13.66
CA SER A 873 -29.92 8.82 -14.52
C SER A 873 -29.49 7.34 -14.60
N TRP A 874 -28.90 6.79 -13.53
CA TRP A 874 -28.32 5.45 -13.50
C TRP A 874 -29.26 4.32 -13.97
N TRP A 875 -30.57 4.46 -13.73
CA TRP A 875 -31.59 3.47 -14.09
C TRP A 875 -31.97 3.45 -15.58
N THR A 876 -31.47 4.40 -16.38
CA THR A 876 -31.89 4.56 -17.79
C THR A 876 -31.15 3.65 -18.76
N ARG A 877 -30.12 2.93 -18.30
CA ARG A 877 -29.31 2.02 -19.10
C ARG A 877 -29.47 0.58 -18.66
N ASN A 878 -29.36 -0.35 -19.60
CA ASN A 878 -29.38 -1.76 -19.28
C ASN A 878 -28.09 -2.14 -18.58
N ASN A 879 -28.21 -2.77 -17.42
CA ASN A 879 -27.12 -3.50 -16.79
C ASN A 879 -27.07 -4.92 -17.41
N ALA A 880 -25.96 -5.28 -18.05
CA ALA A 880 -25.83 -6.55 -18.76
C ALA A 880 -25.94 -7.76 -17.82
N ASP A 881 -25.40 -7.65 -16.61
CA ASP A 881 -25.40 -8.72 -15.62
C ASP A 881 -26.81 -8.96 -15.07
N LEU A 882 -27.57 -7.89 -14.81
CA LEU A 882 -28.97 -8.01 -14.39
C LEU A 882 -29.89 -8.54 -15.49
N VAL A 883 -29.67 -8.15 -16.74
CA VAL A 883 -30.43 -8.69 -17.88
C VAL A 883 -30.09 -10.16 -18.13
N ALA A 884 -28.84 -10.57 -17.89
CA ALA A 884 -28.42 -11.97 -17.95
C ALA A 884 -29.05 -12.80 -16.81
N LEU A 885 -29.14 -12.22 -15.61
CA LEU A 885 -29.76 -12.83 -14.43
C LEU A 885 -31.27 -13.00 -14.60
N ALA A 886 -31.95 -11.98 -15.11
CA ALA A 886 -33.38 -12.01 -15.43
C ALA A 886 -33.69 -11.12 -16.65
N PRO A 887 -34.11 -11.70 -17.80
CA PRO A 887 -34.34 -10.95 -19.04
C PRO A 887 -35.39 -9.83 -18.93
N GLU A 888 -36.26 -9.90 -17.93
CA GLU A 888 -37.31 -8.91 -17.63
C GLU A 888 -36.73 -7.59 -17.06
N CYS A 889 -35.51 -7.62 -16.52
CA CYS A 889 -34.85 -6.51 -15.80
C CYS A 889 -34.19 -5.50 -16.73
N THR A 890 -34.99 -4.95 -17.63
CA THR A 890 -34.58 -3.90 -18.58
C THR A 890 -34.62 -2.50 -17.93
N SER A 891 -33.89 -1.54 -18.49
CA SER A 891 -33.92 -0.16 -18.03
C SER A 891 -35.31 0.46 -18.07
N ASN A 892 -36.15 0.06 -19.04
CA ASN A 892 -37.56 0.47 -19.07
C ASN A 892 -38.33 -0.05 -17.86
N ALA A 893 -38.13 -1.31 -17.48
CA ALA A 893 -38.79 -1.91 -16.33
C ALA A 893 -38.35 -1.25 -15.00
N LEU A 894 -37.06 -0.99 -14.85
CA LEU A 894 -36.53 -0.25 -13.69
C LEU A 894 -37.06 1.19 -13.68
N SER A 895 -37.05 1.87 -14.82
CA SER A 895 -37.57 3.24 -14.97
C SER A 895 -39.03 3.34 -14.56
N GLU A 896 -39.87 2.37 -14.93
CA GLU A 896 -41.28 2.32 -14.53
C GLU A 896 -41.45 2.16 -13.01
N LEU A 897 -40.64 1.32 -12.38
CA LEU A 897 -40.70 1.08 -10.93
C LEU A 897 -40.18 2.25 -10.10
N LEU A 898 -39.26 3.04 -10.65
CA LEU A 898 -38.60 4.15 -9.95
C LEU A 898 -39.34 5.48 -10.07
N GLN A 899 -40.42 5.58 -10.86
CA GLN A 899 -41.13 6.85 -11.04
C GLN A 899 -41.69 7.41 -9.73
N GLY A 900 -41.32 8.65 -9.41
CA GLY A 900 -41.69 9.32 -8.17
C GLY A 900 -40.98 8.82 -6.92
N ALA A 901 -39.90 8.02 -7.07
CA ALA A 901 -38.98 7.70 -5.99
C ALA A 901 -38.28 8.97 -5.48
N ILE A 902 -37.97 8.99 -4.18
CA ILE A 902 -37.31 10.10 -3.51
C ILE A 902 -35.89 9.70 -3.16
N ASN A 903 -34.92 10.56 -3.48
CA ASN A 903 -33.55 10.41 -3.01
C ASN A 903 -33.13 11.62 -2.18
N ILE A 904 -32.48 11.37 -1.04
CA ILE A 904 -31.96 12.42 -0.15
C ILE A 904 -30.45 12.25 -0.08
N ALA A 905 -29.70 13.25 -0.56
CA ALA A 905 -28.24 13.21 -0.61
C ALA A 905 -27.67 14.63 -0.46
N GLY A 906 -26.35 14.77 -0.33
CA GLY A 906 -25.69 16.07 -0.34
C GLY A 906 -26.06 16.88 -1.59
N LEU A 907 -26.21 18.19 -1.46
CA LEU A 907 -26.58 19.05 -2.59
C LEU A 907 -25.44 19.19 -3.62
N GLY A 908 -24.18 19.24 -3.18
CA GLY A 908 -22.99 19.28 -4.05
C GLY A 908 -22.73 20.59 -4.79
N VAL A 909 -23.64 21.56 -4.68
CA VAL A 909 -23.60 22.88 -5.32
C VAL A 909 -24.13 23.93 -4.36
N SER A 910 -23.82 25.21 -4.61
CA SER A 910 -24.46 26.31 -3.87
C SER A 910 -25.98 26.35 -4.12
N LEU A 911 -26.74 26.84 -3.14
CA LEU A 911 -28.16 27.14 -3.32
C LEU A 911 -28.37 28.08 -4.51
N ASP A 912 -29.45 27.92 -5.27
CA ASP A 912 -29.69 28.63 -6.53
C ASP A 912 -29.55 30.17 -6.43
N GLN A 913 -29.95 30.74 -5.30
CA GLN A 913 -29.84 32.18 -5.03
C GLN A 913 -28.39 32.69 -4.89
N ASP A 914 -27.45 31.79 -4.57
CA ASP A 914 -26.05 32.08 -4.27
C ASP A 914 -25.10 31.60 -5.39
N ARG A 915 -25.60 30.91 -6.43
CA ARG A 915 -24.79 30.31 -7.51
C ARG A 915 -24.04 31.32 -8.39
N ASP A 916 -24.44 32.59 -8.37
CA ASP A 916 -23.77 33.68 -9.09
C ASP A 916 -22.72 34.41 -8.22
N THR A 917 -22.46 33.93 -6.99
CA THR A 917 -21.41 34.46 -6.12
C THR A 917 -20.02 34.10 -6.67
N PRO A 918 -19.08 35.07 -6.76
CA PRO A 918 -17.70 34.79 -7.18
C PRO A 918 -16.98 33.84 -6.22
N LEU A 919 -16.19 32.92 -6.77
CA LEU A 919 -15.46 31.91 -6.01
C LEU A 919 -14.11 32.46 -5.48
N THR A 920 -13.67 31.93 -4.34
CA THR A 920 -12.47 32.45 -3.65
C THR A 920 -11.17 32.07 -4.35
N CYS A 921 -11.00 30.79 -4.72
CA CYS A 921 -9.81 30.33 -5.45
C CYS A 921 -9.87 30.57 -6.96
N PHE A 922 -11.07 30.83 -7.49
CA PHE A 922 -11.34 30.91 -8.93
C PHE A 922 -12.03 32.24 -9.25
N PRO A 923 -11.31 33.38 -9.21
CA PRO A 923 -11.90 34.71 -9.20
C PRO A 923 -12.69 35.06 -10.48
N ASP A 924 -12.41 34.39 -11.59
CA ASP A 924 -13.12 34.55 -12.87
C ASP A 924 -14.37 33.65 -12.99
N HIS A 925 -14.67 32.88 -11.95
CA HIS A 925 -15.77 31.92 -11.92
C HIS A 925 -16.74 32.17 -10.76
N THR A 926 -17.98 31.71 -10.96
CA THR A 926 -19.00 31.53 -9.93
C THR A 926 -19.25 30.03 -9.77
N SER A 927 -19.98 29.62 -8.72
CA SER A 927 -20.41 28.22 -8.56
C SER A 927 -21.08 27.71 -9.85
N LYS A 928 -21.95 28.52 -10.47
CA LYS A 928 -22.59 28.18 -11.74
C LYS A 928 -21.61 27.99 -12.89
N THR A 929 -20.71 28.96 -13.14
CA THR A 929 -19.83 28.89 -14.32
C THR A 929 -18.76 27.81 -14.19
N LEU A 930 -18.23 27.56 -12.98
CA LEU A 930 -17.27 26.48 -12.76
C LEU A 930 -17.94 25.11 -12.78
N SER A 931 -19.12 24.93 -12.20
CA SER A 931 -19.88 23.68 -12.35
C SER A 931 -20.16 23.36 -13.81
N THR A 932 -20.57 24.35 -14.63
CA THR A 932 -20.78 24.15 -16.07
C THR A 932 -19.49 23.77 -16.80
N LEU A 933 -18.34 24.34 -16.41
CA LEU A 933 -17.05 23.98 -16.99
C LEU A 933 -16.68 22.52 -16.64
N ILE A 934 -16.83 22.13 -15.38
CA ILE A 934 -16.61 20.75 -14.91
C ILE A 934 -17.54 19.78 -15.67
N GLU A 935 -18.83 20.09 -15.78
CA GLU A 935 -19.80 19.28 -16.54
C GLU A 935 -19.41 19.13 -18.02
N THR A 936 -18.84 20.17 -18.63
CA THR A 936 -18.33 20.10 -20.01
C THR A 936 -17.18 19.10 -20.10
N HIS A 937 -16.21 19.19 -19.20
CA HIS A 937 -15.06 18.28 -19.16
C HIS A 937 -15.42 16.85 -18.73
N LEU A 938 -16.44 16.66 -17.90
CA LEU A 938 -17.00 15.35 -17.65
C LEU A 938 -17.56 14.74 -18.94
N ALA A 939 -18.19 15.53 -19.82
CA ALA A 939 -18.75 15.02 -21.07
C ALA A 939 -17.71 14.78 -22.19
N GLU A 940 -16.63 15.56 -22.24
CA GLU A 940 -15.65 15.51 -23.36
C GLU A 940 -14.24 15.01 -22.97
N GLY A 941 -14.00 14.73 -21.70
CA GLY A 941 -12.69 14.42 -21.14
C GLY A 941 -11.88 15.65 -20.74
N PHE A 942 -10.83 15.44 -19.94
CA PHE A 942 -9.90 16.47 -19.49
C PHE A 942 -8.43 15.98 -19.55
N PRO A 943 -7.52 16.69 -20.25
CA PRO A 943 -7.78 17.84 -21.12
C PRO A 943 -8.74 17.48 -22.27
N SER A 944 -9.43 18.47 -22.86
CA SER A 944 -10.51 18.23 -23.84
C SER A 944 -10.10 17.24 -24.94
N GLY A 945 -10.88 16.16 -25.11
CA GLY A 945 -10.61 15.10 -26.09
C GLY A 945 -9.76 13.93 -25.58
N ALA A 946 -9.38 13.93 -24.30
CA ALA A 946 -8.79 12.77 -23.63
C ALA A 946 -9.81 11.63 -23.46
N ASP A 947 -9.32 10.39 -23.38
CA ASP A 947 -10.14 9.17 -23.23
C ASP A 947 -10.55 8.93 -21.77
N ASN A 948 -11.05 9.96 -21.10
CA ASN A 948 -11.49 9.94 -19.70
C ASN A 948 -12.84 10.64 -19.50
N ALA A 949 -13.64 10.74 -20.56
CA ALA A 949 -15.00 11.24 -20.47
C ALA A 949 -15.87 10.33 -19.56
N VAL A 950 -16.70 10.96 -18.74
CA VAL A 950 -17.55 10.34 -17.72
C VAL A 950 -19.00 10.34 -18.21
N ASP A 951 -19.46 9.16 -18.59
CA ASP A 951 -20.76 9.01 -19.27
C ASP A 951 -21.97 9.22 -18.34
N LEU A 952 -21.86 8.78 -17.07
CA LEU A 952 -22.88 8.98 -16.03
C LEU A 952 -22.22 9.55 -14.75
N PRO A 953 -22.03 10.88 -14.66
CA PRO A 953 -21.32 11.49 -13.53
C PRO A 953 -22.19 11.57 -12.27
N TYR A 954 -21.54 11.70 -11.12
CA TYR A 954 -22.18 11.99 -9.83
C TYR A 954 -22.35 13.51 -9.64
N THR A 955 -23.47 14.05 -10.10
CA THR A 955 -23.67 15.52 -10.15
C THR A 955 -23.70 16.18 -8.78
N ASN A 956 -24.04 15.43 -7.73
CA ASN A 956 -24.19 15.95 -6.36
C ASN A 956 -22.89 15.92 -5.54
N ILE A 957 -21.78 15.50 -6.15
CA ILE A 957 -20.43 15.55 -5.55
C ILE A 957 -19.40 16.24 -6.47
N GLN A 958 -19.81 16.62 -7.69
CA GLN A 958 -18.89 17.14 -8.72
C GLN A 958 -18.15 18.42 -8.31
N GLY A 959 -18.64 19.17 -7.30
CA GLY A 959 -17.96 20.35 -6.76
C GLY A 959 -16.84 20.03 -5.77
N TYR A 960 -16.87 18.86 -5.11
CA TYR A 960 -15.99 18.59 -3.98
C TYR A 960 -14.52 18.40 -4.36
N GLY A 961 -14.23 17.89 -5.56
CA GLY A 961 -12.85 17.83 -6.07
C GLY A 961 -12.21 19.23 -6.18
N ALA A 962 -12.92 20.17 -6.80
CA ALA A 962 -12.47 21.56 -6.91
C ALA A 962 -12.36 22.28 -5.56
N ASP A 963 -13.31 22.04 -4.66
CA ASP A 963 -13.31 22.63 -3.33
C ASP A 963 -12.19 22.06 -2.43
N GLY A 964 -11.90 20.77 -2.56
CA GLY A 964 -10.79 20.12 -1.86
C GLY A 964 -9.43 20.67 -2.24
N VAL A 965 -9.17 20.82 -3.54
CA VAL A 965 -7.96 21.47 -4.06
C VAL A 965 -7.85 22.91 -3.56
N CYS A 966 -8.95 23.66 -3.60
CA CYS A 966 -8.98 25.04 -3.10
C CYS A 966 -8.67 25.10 -1.59
N MET A 967 -9.23 24.19 -0.81
CA MET A 967 -8.99 24.12 0.63
C MET A 967 -7.51 23.83 0.95
N ILE A 968 -6.90 22.85 0.27
CA ILE A 968 -5.48 22.51 0.42
C ILE A 968 -4.60 23.69 -0.01
N ALA A 969 -4.90 24.32 -1.14
CA ALA A 969 -4.13 25.47 -1.63
C ALA A 969 -4.21 26.68 -0.69
N LEU A 970 -5.38 26.94 -0.10
CA LEU A 970 -5.56 27.99 0.90
C LEU A 970 -4.81 27.69 2.21
N MET A 971 -4.78 26.41 2.63
CA MET A 971 -4.00 25.94 3.77
C MET A 971 -2.50 26.18 3.55
N VAL A 972 -1.96 25.75 2.42
CA VAL A 972 -0.54 25.97 2.07
C VAL A 972 -0.22 27.47 2.03
N ARG A 973 -1.05 28.26 1.35
CA ARG A 973 -0.87 29.72 1.25
C ARG A 973 -0.83 30.39 2.63
N GLU A 974 -1.74 30.01 3.52
CA GLU A 974 -1.78 30.56 4.88
C GLU A 974 -0.51 30.17 5.66
N MET A 975 -0.12 28.90 5.65
CA MET A 975 1.05 28.44 6.38
C MET A 975 2.33 29.11 5.89
N LEU A 976 2.51 29.26 4.57
CA LEU A 976 3.61 30.03 3.99
C LEU A 976 3.59 31.49 4.46
N SER A 977 2.40 32.10 4.58
CA SER A 977 2.25 33.48 5.08
C SER A 977 2.59 33.64 6.57
N ARG A 978 2.41 32.57 7.36
CA ARG A 978 2.80 32.49 8.78
C ARG A 978 4.31 32.24 8.96
N GLY A 979 5.04 31.99 7.87
CA GLY A 979 6.49 31.84 7.86
C GLY A 979 6.97 30.38 7.88
N TYR A 980 6.08 29.41 7.71
CA TYR A 980 6.46 28.02 7.49
C TYR A 980 7.08 27.82 6.10
N THR A 981 8.04 26.92 5.98
CA THR A 981 8.55 26.46 4.67
C THR A 981 7.75 25.26 4.17
N LEU A 982 7.81 24.97 2.87
CA LEU A 982 7.11 23.80 2.33
C LEU A 982 7.67 22.48 2.89
N GLU A 983 8.98 22.40 3.10
CA GLU A 983 9.64 21.25 3.76
C GLU A 983 9.08 20.98 5.17
N GLN A 984 8.83 22.04 5.96
CA GLN A 984 8.19 21.91 7.27
C GLN A 984 6.75 21.44 7.20
N LEU A 985 6.07 21.64 6.06
CA LEU A 985 4.69 21.20 5.87
C LEU A 985 4.63 19.78 5.29
N TYR A 986 5.67 19.33 4.59
CA TYR A 986 5.82 17.94 4.13
C TYR A 986 6.20 16.96 5.24
N SER A 987 6.90 17.44 6.26
CA SER A 987 7.25 16.63 7.43
C SER A 987 7.02 17.41 8.73
N PRO A 988 5.74 17.72 9.06
CA PRO A 988 5.43 18.59 10.17
C PRO A 988 5.74 17.93 11.51
N ASP A 989 6.33 18.71 12.42
CA ASP A 989 6.34 18.34 13.82
C ASP A 989 4.90 18.37 14.40
N LYS A 990 4.72 17.80 15.59
CA LYS A 990 3.39 17.72 16.21
C LYS A 990 2.73 19.09 16.39
N ALA A 991 3.50 20.14 16.65
CA ALA A 991 2.99 21.48 16.86
C ALA A 991 2.50 22.12 15.55
N THR A 992 3.31 22.03 14.51
CA THR A 992 2.99 22.49 13.15
C THR A 992 1.77 21.76 12.62
N TYR A 993 1.74 20.44 12.76
CA TYR A 993 0.60 19.62 12.36
C TYR A 993 -0.69 20.04 13.07
N SER A 994 -0.64 20.21 14.39
CA SER A 994 -1.79 20.64 15.18
C SER A 994 -2.30 22.02 14.74
N GLU A 995 -1.40 22.93 14.35
CA GLU A 995 -1.77 24.25 13.83
C GLU A 995 -2.43 24.15 12.44
N VAL A 996 -1.89 23.32 11.54
CA VAL A 996 -2.49 23.06 10.22
C VAL A 996 -3.93 22.53 10.36
N ILE A 997 -4.13 21.49 11.18
CA ILE A 997 -5.46 20.92 11.42
C ILE A 997 -6.40 21.94 12.09
N SER A 998 -5.89 22.69 13.07
CA SER A 998 -6.67 23.76 13.72
C SER A 998 -7.11 24.84 12.73
N PHE A 999 -6.21 25.29 11.84
CA PHE A 999 -6.53 26.27 10.81
C PHE A 999 -7.62 25.76 9.88
N MET A 1000 -7.45 24.55 9.33
CA MET A 1000 -8.40 23.93 8.41
C MET A 1000 -9.80 23.82 9.02
N ARG A 1001 -9.90 23.48 10.33
CA ARG A 1001 -11.18 23.24 11.00
C ARG A 1001 -11.85 24.48 11.57
N THR A 1002 -11.08 25.49 12.02
CA THR A 1002 -11.63 26.56 12.86
C THR A 1002 -11.53 27.95 12.24
N GLU A 1003 -10.56 28.18 11.35
CA GLU A 1003 -10.27 29.49 10.78
C GLU A 1003 -10.62 29.59 9.29
N LEU A 1004 -10.39 28.50 8.53
CA LEU A 1004 -10.58 28.50 7.09
C LEU A 1004 -12.06 28.53 6.72
N ALA A 1005 -12.46 29.57 5.98
CA ALA A 1005 -13.80 29.66 5.41
C ALA A 1005 -13.79 30.41 4.06
N PHE A 1006 -14.38 29.84 3.02
CA PHE A 1006 -14.36 30.40 1.67
C PHE A 1006 -15.61 30.06 0.84
N GLU A 1007 -15.82 30.80 -0.26
CA GLU A 1007 -16.86 30.47 -1.24
C GLU A 1007 -16.32 29.47 -2.28
N GLY A 1008 -16.85 28.26 -2.26
CA GLY A 1008 -16.52 27.15 -3.16
C GLY A 1008 -17.65 26.82 -4.15
N VAL A 1009 -17.41 25.84 -5.02
CA VAL A 1009 -18.38 25.34 -6.00
C VAL A 1009 -19.60 24.75 -5.31
N SER A 1010 -19.38 23.97 -4.25
CA SER A 1010 -20.44 23.32 -3.46
C SER A 1010 -21.14 24.23 -2.45
N GLY A 1011 -20.71 25.50 -2.33
CA GLY A 1011 -21.27 26.46 -1.38
C GLY A 1011 -20.21 27.09 -0.48
N ARG A 1012 -20.68 27.67 0.63
CA ARG A 1012 -19.79 28.18 1.67
C ARG A 1012 -19.08 27.00 2.34
N ILE A 1013 -17.77 26.92 2.18
CA ILE A 1013 -16.93 25.92 2.84
C ILE A 1013 -16.49 26.47 4.19
N GLN A 1014 -16.91 25.82 5.26
CA GLN A 1014 -16.45 26.09 6.63
C GLN A 1014 -16.71 24.83 7.46
N LEU A 1015 -15.65 24.19 7.94
CA LEU A 1015 -15.78 22.97 8.73
C LEU A 1015 -16.28 23.25 10.15
N SER A 1016 -16.91 22.24 10.74
CA SER A 1016 -17.28 22.17 12.14
C SER A 1016 -16.94 20.76 12.65
N GLY A 1017 -15.89 20.66 13.46
CA GLY A 1017 -15.31 19.35 13.79
C GLY A 1017 -14.69 18.72 12.54
N ASN A 1018 -15.06 17.47 12.23
CA ASN A 1018 -14.62 16.76 11.02
C ASN A 1018 -15.52 17.02 9.80
N GLU A 1019 -16.63 17.76 9.96
CA GLU A 1019 -17.70 17.81 8.97
C GLU A 1019 -17.83 19.17 8.29
N LEU A 1020 -18.23 19.17 7.02
CA LEU A 1020 -18.79 20.35 6.35
C LEU A 1020 -20.31 20.39 6.56
N PRO A 1021 -20.85 21.38 7.30
CA PRO A 1021 -22.30 21.56 7.41
C PRO A 1021 -22.89 21.99 6.06
N GLY A 1022 -23.53 21.06 5.35
CA GLY A 1022 -24.11 21.27 4.03
C GLY A 1022 -25.63 21.03 3.97
N TYR A 1023 -26.26 21.50 2.91
CA TYR A 1023 -27.67 21.18 2.61
C TYR A 1023 -27.78 19.77 2.00
N LEU A 1024 -28.79 19.01 2.41
CA LEU A 1024 -29.21 17.83 1.66
C LEU A 1024 -30.31 18.22 0.67
N ALA A 1025 -30.21 17.73 -0.57
CA ALA A 1025 -31.24 17.87 -1.57
C ALA A 1025 -32.27 16.74 -1.43
N ILE A 1026 -33.55 17.09 -1.44
CA ILE A 1026 -34.64 16.14 -1.62
C ILE A 1026 -34.93 16.13 -3.12
N THR A 1027 -34.67 15.01 -3.79
CA THR A 1027 -34.91 14.87 -5.23
C THR A 1027 -35.98 13.84 -5.52
N GLN A 1028 -36.78 14.07 -6.55
CA GLN A 1028 -37.79 13.13 -7.04
C GLN A 1028 -37.49 12.70 -8.48
N VAL A 1029 -37.60 11.40 -8.76
CA VAL A 1029 -37.47 10.86 -10.12
C VAL A 1029 -38.69 11.24 -10.96
N VAL A 1030 -38.46 11.97 -12.06
CA VAL A 1030 -39.46 12.38 -13.04
C VAL A 1030 -38.96 12.05 -14.44
N GLY A 1031 -39.55 11.03 -15.07
CA GLY A 1031 -39.09 10.53 -16.36
C GLY A 1031 -37.70 9.91 -16.26
N SER A 1032 -36.73 10.50 -16.97
CA SER A 1032 -35.33 10.04 -17.01
C SER A 1032 -34.39 10.87 -16.12
N GLU A 1033 -34.91 11.80 -15.32
CA GLU A 1033 -34.10 12.71 -14.51
C GLU A 1033 -34.57 12.72 -13.05
N SER A 1034 -33.67 13.14 -12.15
CA SER A 1034 -34.01 13.48 -10.76
C SER A 1034 -34.09 14.99 -10.62
N VAL A 1035 -35.22 15.50 -10.13
CA VAL A 1035 -35.47 16.93 -9.97
C VAL A 1035 -35.46 17.28 -8.48
N VAL A 1036 -34.79 18.37 -8.11
CA VAL A 1036 -34.80 18.87 -6.71
C VAL A 1036 -36.19 19.42 -6.39
N VAL A 1037 -36.79 18.92 -5.32
CA VAL A 1037 -38.14 19.28 -4.83
C VAL A 1037 -38.11 19.79 -3.39
N GLY A 1038 -36.93 19.90 -2.78
CA GLY A 1038 -36.80 20.39 -1.42
C GLY A 1038 -35.37 20.32 -0.89
N TYR A 1039 -35.18 20.85 0.31
CA TYR A 1039 -33.89 20.93 0.99
C TYR A 1039 -34.03 20.63 2.48
N VAL A 1040 -33.06 19.89 3.01
CA VAL A 1040 -32.83 19.76 4.46
C VAL A 1040 -31.68 20.69 4.84
N PRO A 1041 -31.90 21.67 5.74
CA PRO A 1041 -30.83 22.54 6.19
C PRO A 1041 -29.81 21.82 7.08
N PRO A 1042 -28.56 22.29 7.18
CA PRO A 1042 -27.50 21.68 8.00
C PRO A 1042 -27.73 21.77 9.52
N ASN A 1043 -28.78 22.47 9.95
CA ASN A 1043 -29.09 22.73 11.35
C ASN A 1043 -30.43 22.07 11.71
N ASP A 1044 -30.43 21.26 12.77
CA ASP A 1044 -31.60 20.51 13.28
C ASP A 1044 -32.74 21.41 13.80
N THR A 1045 -32.45 22.70 14.04
CA THR A 1045 -33.45 23.70 14.45
C THR A 1045 -34.09 24.46 13.28
N ALA A 1046 -33.57 24.32 12.06
CA ALA A 1046 -34.11 24.97 10.87
C ALA A 1046 -35.15 24.07 10.18
N GLU A 1047 -36.19 24.67 9.62
CA GLU A 1047 -37.29 23.92 8.99
C GLU A 1047 -36.86 23.30 7.65
N VAL A 1048 -37.20 22.02 7.45
CA VAL A 1048 -37.09 21.34 6.16
C VAL A 1048 -38.02 22.04 5.17
N THR A 1049 -37.53 22.31 3.96
CA THR A 1049 -38.32 22.96 2.91
C THR A 1049 -38.68 21.95 1.83
N VAL A 1050 -39.96 21.88 1.46
CA VAL A 1050 -40.46 21.08 0.35
C VAL A 1050 -41.30 21.97 -0.55
N ASP A 1051 -41.04 21.91 -1.85
CA ASP A 1051 -41.85 22.56 -2.87
C ASP A 1051 -43.04 21.64 -3.23
N TYR A 1052 -44.13 21.86 -2.51
CA TYR A 1052 -45.38 21.12 -2.70
C TYR A 1052 -46.08 21.41 -4.05
N GLU A 1053 -45.62 22.38 -4.84
CA GLU A 1053 -46.13 22.62 -6.20
C GLU A 1053 -45.43 21.75 -7.24
N THR A 1054 -44.16 21.37 -7.02
CA THR A 1054 -43.36 20.57 -7.95
C THR A 1054 -43.29 19.10 -7.59
N ILE A 1055 -43.36 18.74 -6.31
CA ILE A 1055 -43.41 17.34 -5.87
C ILE A 1055 -44.72 16.66 -6.28
N SER A 1056 -44.63 15.49 -6.90
CA SER A 1056 -45.79 14.71 -7.33
C SER A 1056 -46.00 13.50 -6.43
N SER A 1057 -47.17 13.42 -5.78
CA SER A 1057 -47.63 12.21 -5.06
C SER A 1057 -48.45 11.26 -5.95
N SER A 1058 -48.53 11.50 -7.26
CA SER A 1058 -49.39 10.73 -8.16
C SER A 1058 -49.00 9.25 -8.29
N SER A 1059 -47.73 8.90 -8.05
CA SER A 1059 -47.26 7.51 -7.97
C SER A 1059 -47.39 6.92 -6.56
N TRP A 1060 -47.67 7.74 -5.54
CA TRP A 1060 -47.87 7.34 -4.15
C TRP A 1060 -49.35 7.00 -3.94
N ALA A 1061 -49.85 5.98 -4.64
CA ALA A 1061 -51.25 5.62 -4.57
C ALA A 1061 -51.60 4.90 -3.26
N ALA A 1062 -52.81 5.16 -2.73
CA ALA A 1062 -53.40 4.30 -1.71
C ALA A 1062 -53.58 2.87 -2.26
N ALA A 1063 -53.36 1.85 -1.42
CA ALA A 1063 -53.53 0.46 -1.82
C ALA A 1063 -54.91 0.23 -2.47
N PRO A 1064 -55.02 -0.60 -3.53
CA PRO A 1064 -56.33 -1.04 -4.00
C PRO A 1064 -57.14 -1.59 -2.82
N PRO A 1065 -58.43 -1.28 -2.69
CA PRO A 1065 -59.26 -1.89 -1.64
C PRO A 1065 -59.15 -3.40 -1.79
N ASP A 1066 -58.93 -4.09 -0.67
CA ASP A 1066 -58.86 -5.55 -0.64
C ASP A 1066 -60.06 -6.10 -1.42
N VAL A 1067 -59.79 -6.96 -2.41
CA VAL A 1067 -60.85 -7.74 -3.03
C VAL A 1067 -61.47 -8.52 -1.89
N GLU A 1068 -62.73 -8.24 -1.52
CA GLU A 1068 -63.46 -9.04 -0.55
C GLU A 1068 -63.31 -10.50 -0.99
N GLU A 1069 -62.51 -11.28 -0.27
CA GLU A 1069 -62.50 -12.73 -0.44
C GLU A 1069 -63.95 -13.17 -0.34
N ASP A 1070 -64.43 -13.92 -1.35
CA ASP A 1070 -65.77 -14.49 -1.33
C ASP A 1070 -65.85 -15.46 -0.15
N ASN A 1071 -66.21 -14.90 1.00
CA ASN A 1071 -66.44 -15.59 2.26
C ASN A 1071 -67.68 -16.48 2.17
N SER A 1072 -68.29 -16.69 0.99
CA SER A 1072 -69.40 -17.63 0.80
C SER A 1072 -69.07 -19.01 1.37
N LEU A 1073 -67.84 -19.49 1.28
CA LEU A 1073 -67.47 -20.79 1.86
C LEU A 1073 -67.38 -20.77 3.39
N MET A 1074 -66.80 -19.72 3.99
CA MET A 1074 -66.72 -19.58 5.45
C MET A 1074 -68.08 -19.29 6.08
N ILE A 1075 -68.91 -18.45 5.44
CA ILE A 1075 -70.29 -18.16 5.85
C ILE A 1075 -71.17 -19.40 5.71
N THR A 1076 -70.99 -20.22 4.66
CA THR A 1076 -71.75 -21.48 4.51
C THR A 1076 -71.32 -22.50 5.55
N VAL A 1077 -70.03 -22.63 5.86
CA VAL A 1077 -69.53 -23.54 6.91
C VAL A 1077 -70.00 -23.09 8.30
N ILE A 1078 -69.95 -21.79 8.61
CA ILE A 1078 -70.46 -21.24 9.87
C ILE A 1078 -71.99 -21.35 9.95
N ALA A 1079 -72.73 -21.18 8.85
CA ALA A 1079 -74.17 -21.38 8.81
C ALA A 1079 -74.58 -22.85 8.98
N VAL A 1080 -73.83 -23.79 8.39
CA VAL A 1080 -74.05 -25.25 8.54
C VAL A 1080 -73.67 -25.73 9.94
N LEU A 1081 -72.55 -25.26 10.49
CA LEU A 1081 -72.14 -25.57 11.88
C LEU A 1081 -73.06 -24.91 12.92
N GLY A 1082 -73.50 -23.67 12.66
CA GLY A 1082 -74.48 -22.95 13.48
C GLY A 1082 -75.87 -23.61 13.46
N ALA A 1083 -76.34 -24.05 12.29
CA ALA A 1083 -77.61 -24.76 12.17
C ALA A 1083 -77.57 -26.16 12.80
N THR A 1084 -76.45 -26.88 12.70
CA THR A 1084 -76.29 -28.19 13.36
C THR A 1084 -76.18 -28.07 14.88
N MET A 1085 -75.52 -27.02 15.42
CA MET A 1085 -75.53 -26.74 16.86
C MET A 1085 -76.92 -26.31 17.37
N LEU A 1086 -77.67 -25.52 16.60
CA LEU A 1086 -79.04 -25.08 16.97
C LEU A 1086 -80.08 -26.22 16.92
N ILE A 1087 -79.85 -27.27 16.12
CA ILE A 1087 -80.71 -28.46 16.07
C ILE A 1087 -80.29 -29.51 17.11
N ALA A 1088 -78.99 -29.63 17.43
CA ALA A 1088 -78.48 -30.61 18.39
C ALA A 1088 -78.62 -30.16 19.87
N CYS A 1089 -78.52 -28.86 20.17
CA CYS A 1089 -78.62 -28.35 21.55
C CYS A 1089 -80.01 -28.56 22.21
N PRO A 1090 -81.16 -28.38 21.54
CA PRO A 1090 -82.48 -28.61 22.16
C PRO A 1090 -82.74 -30.09 22.47
N VAL A 1091 -82.16 -31.02 21.69
CA VAL A 1091 -82.32 -32.47 21.89
C VAL A 1091 -81.48 -32.95 23.07
N GLY A 1092 -80.26 -32.42 23.25
CA GLY A 1092 -79.43 -32.68 24.44
C GLY A 1092 -80.04 -32.15 25.73
N PHE A 1093 -80.58 -30.92 25.71
CA PHE A 1093 -81.20 -30.31 26.89
C PHE A 1093 -82.53 -30.98 27.29
N ALA A 1094 -83.32 -31.47 26.32
CA ALA A 1094 -84.57 -32.20 26.59
C ALA A 1094 -84.34 -33.60 27.19
N ILE A 1095 -83.21 -34.26 26.91
CA ILE A 1095 -82.86 -35.57 27.49
C ILE A 1095 -82.36 -35.40 28.94
N ILE A 1096 -81.58 -34.35 29.23
CA ILE A 1096 -81.04 -34.10 30.57
C ILE A 1096 -82.13 -33.65 31.56
N VAL A 1097 -83.09 -32.81 31.12
CA VAL A 1097 -84.21 -32.38 31.99
C VAL A 1097 -85.20 -33.54 32.27
N LYS A 1098 -85.33 -34.52 31.35
CA LYS A 1098 -86.20 -35.69 31.56
C LYS A 1098 -85.56 -36.78 32.44
N CYS A 1099 -84.23 -36.83 32.52
CA CYS A 1099 -83.51 -37.70 33.45
C CYS A 1099 -83.41 -37.11 34.87
N CYS A 1100 -83.26 -35.79 35.02
CA CYS A 1100 -83.18 -35.15 36.35
C CYS A 1100 -84.56 -35.06 37.07
N CYS A 1101 -85.68 -34.99 36.35
CA CYS A 1101 -87.02 -34.91 36.98
C CYS A 1101 -87.67 -36.27 37.32
N ARG A 1102 -86.99 -37.42 37.15
CA ARG A 1102 -87.56 -38.74 37.45
C ARG A 1102 -86.86 -39.51 38.58
N ARG A 1103 -85.96 -38.86 39.34
CA ARG A 1103 -85.21 -39.51 40.42
C ARG A 1103 -85.32 -38.81 41.79
N GLU A 1104 -86.46 -38.17 42.04
CA GLU A 1104 -86.80 -37.59 43.36
C GLU A 1104 -88.15 -38.09 43.91
N LYS A 1105 -88.67 -39.20 43.35
CA LYS A 1105 -89.66 -40.04 44.04
C LYS A 1105 -89.20 -41.48 43.94
N ASP A 1106 -89.03 -42.06 45.11
CA ASP A 1106 -88.70 -43.44 45.42
C ASP A 1106 -87.20 -43.74 45.62
N VAL A 1107 -86.95 -44.04 46.90
CA VAL A 1107 -85.91 -44.88 47.50
C VAL A 1107 -84.95 -44.13 48.45
N ASP A 1108 -85.50 -43.80 49.63
CA ASP A 1108 -84.94 -44.30 50.89
C ASP A 1108 -84.72 -45.82 50.77
N ALA A 1109 -83.47 -46.28 50.68
CA ALA A 1109 -82.97 -47.54 51.22
C ALA A 1109 -81.50 -47.80 50.80
N SER A 1110 -80.68 -48.16 51.79
CA SER A 1110 -79.38 -48.87 51.75
C SER A 1110 -78.21 -48.17 51.03
N ASN A 1111 -77.19 -47.66 51.74
CA ASN A 1111 -76.05 -48.40 52.36
C ASN A 1111 -75.44 -49.49 51.48
N ALA A 1112 -74.28 -49.22 50.89
CA ALA A 1112 -73.03 -50.00 50.95
C ALA A 1112 -71.95 -49.31 50.11
#